data_AF-A0A3L7RR18-F1
#
_entry.id   AF-A0A3L7RR18-F1
#
_cell.length_a   1.000
_cell.length_b   1.000
_cell.length_c   1.000
_cell.angle_alpha   90.00
_cell.angle_beta   90.00
_cell.angle_gamma   90.00
#
_symmetry.space_group_name_H-M   'P 1'
#
loop_
_entity.id
_entity.type
_entity.pdbx_description
1 polymer ?
#
loop_
_entity_poly.entity_id
_entity_poly.type
_entity_poly.pdbx_seq_one_letter_code
_entity_poly.pdbx_strand_id
1 'polypeptide(L)'
;MTMTFLLRKPLASATRRIALCLLTFSALDVTALAQRELKDIPVPNAEVEKATFVVDEGWQAELYAGDPAMAKPIHMNFDNHGRLWIASSETYPQIKPGEPSNDKIIILEDSDKDGKADRTIVFADGLLIPTGVLPANDGDKASAYVVNSDQLLYLRDTDGDLVADEKKVVLAGFGTEDTHHLLHSLRWGHDGWIYMNQSIYIHSHIETPWGVERLNGGGIWRFHPETKRLEIVVRGFVNPWGVHFDRYGQMFATDGAYGEGINYAFEGSVFVTAVGAKRLMTGLNPGSPKHCGLEILSGSHWPDAIRGSMVTNDFRAHRVCRFQVTEDRSGYESVQQAELIKTPHVAFRPIDAKQGLDGALYIADWYNPIIQHGEVDFRDPRRDRTHGRIWRLTHKDQKPVINQPITAKDSVERNLERLADDADLVRLFAGQSLRQQILSSGPARASFDTYVQKVAKDPARGLEQLELSWVLEGLGNFDPTLQKSLFESTDGRLRAAYTHQIANQIRWVKTSQFDSLDASQIGQWTALAKRLVQDDHPRVRLEAVRLLAQLPSVDAAQAACLALQKPMDRFLDFALWQTMRDLSSVWLPEFRAGKFRFSNDPASIAFALKAAEDPSTIDAVLKMLDEKITSDAPANAQAARSTMAILVAELGNGAQQAKLIDRLIDPVAPTSLPEEALRGQLLQAILDASLRRKEALAIEPATAVALTNLAEQAIAKDKKSESLAPTDLGLVALRTLGPWRIAGTRDRIEAISQDASSTSAVRVAALRSVANLGDDSAKNLLAQLTQDASIDVAIAAMEGQADTNLGAASKSLIGRLVSDPSRAESLSNAAAGFLGRKDGAASLLAALQGVSVDASAARQLKSALRKMNAGADLIQSIDAAGKLQENRWVLSDELRNQWLELAQTQGDPVQGEWIYRRSELQCIQCHKIGGVGGLVGPDLTSIGAQAPADYLLESLLNPAAKVKEGYNTKLVRTENDEVLAGIPVRESDSEVVLRLADGKEVTIKKDEIQDIKESRSLMPDGLLDSLTQAEAIHLLRFITEMGKIDGKMLVALDGAVRQWEALQWTEKAHVLFNRTSLDSIVGDQSNFTWQLHPAMVSGGVPMRSLATFRPHPGVPNHTFLRTKFAITRAGDVVLDFGSAPKGSISLWADGKPVPVEGKTVKLPMSQGDHWVFVGVNRDIIGEESVSISIDPILTTAKQ
;
A
#
# COMPACT_ATOMS: atom_id res chain seq x y z
N MET A 1 24.20 18.67 60.94
CA MET A 1 24.93 17.41 61.18
C MET A 1 25.58 17.01 59.86
N THR A 2 26.88 16.70 59.90
CA THR A 2 27.84 16.30 58.83
C THR A 2 27.40 15.06 58.03
N MET A 3 27.91 14.66 56.84
CA MET A 3 29.13 14.94 56.02
C MET A 3 28.78 14.98 54.49
N THR A 4 29.55 15.46 53.47
CA THR A 4 30.87 16.14 53.32
C THR A 4 32.09 15.31 52.81
N PHE A 5 32.25 15.06 51.48
CA PHE A 5 33.55 14.82 50.76
C PHE A 5 33.43 15.33 49.29
N LEU A 6 34.19 16.34 48.75
CA LEU A 6 35.64 16.43 48.40
C LEU A 6 35.97 15.68 47.06
N LEU A 7 36.72 16.15 46.03
CA LEU A 7 37.77 17.20 45.93
C LEU A 7 38.02 17.78 44.48
N ARG A 8 38.86 18.83 44.46
CA ARG A 8 39.42 19.74 43.41
C ARG A 8 40.15 19.17 42.16
N LYS A 9 40.01 19.89 41.02
CA LYS A 9 41.02 20.53 40.07
C LYS A 9 42.47 19.95 39.91
N PRO A 10 43.26 20.34 38.87
CA PRO A 10 43.05 20.34 37.39
C PRO A 10 44.34 19.92 36.59
N LEU A 11 44.31 19.84 35.25
CA LEU A 11 45.55 19.95 34.42
C LEU A 11 45.25 20.27 32.95
N ALA A 12 46.17 20.96 32.26
CA ALA A 12 45.98 21.53 30.92
C ALA A 12 46.97 20.98 29.89
N SER A 13 46.47 20.56 28.72
CA SER A 13 47.23 20.48 27.46
C SER A 13 46.30 20.27 26.24
N ALA A 14 45.86 21.35 25.58
CA ALA A 14 45.02 21.25 24.38
C ALA A 14 45.19 22.38 23.33
N THR A 15 46.20 23.24 23.46
CA THR A 15 46.42 24.43 22.60
C THR A 15 47.06 24.12 21.23
N ARG A 16 46.69 22.99 20.61
CA ARG A 16 47.05 22.66 19.22
C ARG A 16 45.90 22.11 18.35
N ARG A 17 44.66 22.05 18.84
CA ARG A 17 43.47 21.65 18.05
C ARG A 17 42.59 22.82 17.56
N ILE A 18 42.80 24.04 18.03
CA ILE A 18 41.87 25.16 17.79
C ILE A 18 42.04 25.79 16.38
N ALA A 19 43.18 25.59 15.71
CA ALA A 19 43.41 26.14 14.36
C ALA A 19 42.80 25.30 13.21
N LEU A 20 42.34 24.06 13.46
CA LEU A 20 41.76 23.19 12.43
C LEU A 20 40.22 23.11 12.49
N CYS A 21 39.58 23.78 13.46
CA CYS A 21 38.12 23.83 13.60
C CYS A 21 37.48 25.11 13.02
N LEU A 22 38.28 26.05 12.52
CA LEU A 22 37.80 27.32 11.95
C LEU A 22 37.74 27.34 10.41
N LEU A 23 38.02 26.21 9.75
CA LEU A 23 37.85 26.00 8.31
C LEU A 23 36.83 24.89 7.96
N THR A 24 36.16 24.33 8.97
CA THR A 24 35.10 23.32 8.83
C THR A 24 33.71 23.82 9.25
N PHE A 25 33.56 25.14 9.47
CA PHE A 25 32.32 25.76 9.95
C PHE A 25 31.66 26.72 8.95
N SER A 26 32.07 26.68 7.68
CA SER A 26 31.53 27.51 6.58
C SER A 26 31.04 26.67 5.39
N ALA A 27 30.59 25.44 5.64
CA ALA A 27 30.05 24.51 4.65
C ALA A 27 28.76 23.78 5.13
N LEU A 28 28.05 24.37 6.11
CA LEU A 28 26.84 23.82 6.73
C LEU A 28 25.69 24.85 6.73
N ASP A 29 25.38 25.43 5.56
CA ASP A 29 24.32 26.46 5.40
C ASP A 29 23.43 26.28 4.14
N VAL A 30 23.54 25.16 3.42
CA VAL A 30 22.86 24.96 2.10
C VAL A 30 21.53 24.18 2.23
N THR A 31 21.07 23.89 3.46
CA THR A 31 19.92 23.01 3.73
C THR A 31 18.53 23.65 3.57
N ALA A 32 18.41 24.92 3.12
CA ALA A 32 17.15 25.67 3.17
C ALA A 32 16.73 26.38 1.85
N LEU A 33 17.32 26.04 0.69
CA LEU A 33 17.16 26.83 -0.54
C LEU A 33 16.08 26.38 -1.53
N ALA A 34 15.68 25.09 -1.52
CA ALA A 34 14.81 24.50 -2.55
C ALA A 34 13.44 25.18 -2.74
N GLN A 35 12.91 25.87 -1.72
CA GLN A 35 11.68 26.66 -1.84
C GLN A 35 11.88 28.16 -1.56
N ARG A 36 13.12 28.64 -1.37
CA ARG A 36 13.41 30.09 -1.20
C ARG A 36 13.14 30.92 -2.47
N GLU A 37 13.01 30.26 -3.62
CA GLU A 37 12.75 30.89 -4.92
C GLU A 37 11.25 31.01 -5.28
N LEU A 38 10.29 30.56 -4.44
CA LEU A 38 8.87 30.90 -4.60
C LEU A 38 8.68 32.41 -4.33
N LYS A 39 8.86 33.22 -5.37
CA LYS A 39 8.81 34.70 -5.36
C LYS A 39 7.41 35.22 -5.67
N ASP A 40 6.71 34.57 -6.61
CA ASP A 40 5.37 34.94 -7.02
C ASP A 40 4.33 34.24 -6.13
N ILE A 41 3.98 34.91 -5.02
CA ILE A 41 2.82 34.54 -4.21
C ILE A 41 1.56 35.10 -4.89
N PRO A 42 0.54 34.27 -5.18
CA PRO A 42 -0.72 34.78 -5.71
C PRO A 42 -1.35 35.80 -4.76
N VAL A 43 -1.97 36.84 -5.32
CA VAL A 43 -2.73 37.81 -4.52
C VAL A 43 -3.92 37.06 -3.86
N PRO A 44 -4.16 37.21 -2.56
CA PRO A 44 -5.32 36.62 -1.89
C PRO A 44 -6.60 37.33 -2.33
N ASN A 45 -7.16 36.85 -3.44
CA ASN A 45 -8.40 37.36 -4.02
C ASN A 45 -9.23 36.18 -4.54
N ALA A 46 -10.41 35.98 -3.96
CA ALA A 46 -11.28 34.86 -4.28
C ALA A 46 -11.73 34.84 -5.75
N GLU A 47 -12.01 35.98 -6.38
CA GLU A 47 -12.43 36.03 -7.79
C GLU A 47 -11.28 35.66 -8.75
N VAL A 48 -10.04 36.06 -8.43
CA VAL A 48 -8.85 35.64 -9.18
C VAL A 48 -8.62 34.13 -9.05
N GLU A 49 -8.75 33.58 -7.85
CA GLU A 49 -8.62 32.14 -7.61
C GLU A 49 -9.74 31.36 -8.31
N LYS A 50 -11.01 31.75 -8.13
CA LYS A 50 -12.17 31.16 -8.81
C LYS A 50 -12.02 31.15 -10.34
N ALA A 51 -11.50 32.24 -10.93
CA ALA A 51 -11.27 32.33 -12.37
C ALA A 51 -10.23 31.34 -12.93
N THR A 52 -9.42 30.71 -12.05
CA THR A 52 -8.48 29.65 -12.45
C THR A 52 -9.03 28.23 -12.29
N PHE A 53 -10.23 28.07 -11.71
CA PHE A 53 -10.80 26.74 -11.48
C PHE A 53 -11.24 26.08 -12.79
N VAL A 54 -10.70 24.89 -13.05
CA VAL A 54 -11.23 23.93 -14.01
C VAL A 54 -12.18 23.00 -13.25
N VAL A 55 -13.47 23.14 -13.53
CA VAL A 55 -14.57 22.46 -12.84
C VAL A 55 -15.13 21.34 -13.74
N ASP A 56 -15.53 20.20 -13.17
CA ASP A 56 -16.11 19.08 -13.93
C ASP A 56 -17.42 19.46 -14.65
N GLU A 57 -17.76 18.76 -15.73
CA GLU A 57 -18.90 19.15 -16.56
C GLU A 57 -20.21 19.09 -15.75
N GLY A 58 -20.92 20.23 -15.71
CA GLY A 58 -22.18 20.35 -14.99
C GLY A 58 -22.05 20.77 -13.53
N TRP A 59 -20.83 20.88 -12.99
CA TRP A 59 -20.61 21.46 -11.66
C TRP A 59 -20.39 22.98 -11.75
N GLN A 60 -20.74 23.68 -10.68
CA GLN A 60 -20.46 25.10 -10.47
C GLN A 60 -19.87 25.28 -9.07
N ALA A 61 -18.81 26.08 -8.95
CA ALA A 61 -18.21 26.48 -7.68
C ALA A 61 -18.47 27.96 -7.41
N GLU A 62 -18.93 28.29 -6.20
CA GLU A 62 -19.20 29.65 -5.72
C GLU A 62 -18.52 29.89 -4.38
N LEU A 63 -18.15 31.14 -4.07
CA LEU A 63 -17.62 31.49 -2.76
C LEU A 63 -18.78 31.53 -1.75
N TYR A 64 -18.72 30.68 -0.72
CA TYR A 64 -19.68 30.68 0.38
C TYR A 64 -19.29 31.70 1.46
N ALA A 65 -18.01 31.67 1.87
CA ALA A 65 -17.41 32.56 2.85
C ALA A 65 -15.89 32.60 2.69
N GLY A 66 -15.23 33.60 3.27
CA GLY A 66 -13.78 33.68 3.27
C GLY A 66 -13.19 34.74 4.18
N ASP A 67 -11.93 35.04 3.94
CA ASP A 67 -11.17 36.09 4.60
C ASP A 67 -11.80 37.49 4.49
N PRO A 68 -11.63 38.38 5.49
CA PRO A 68 -10.84 38.21 6.71
C PRO A 68 -11.60 37.53 7.87
N ALA A 69 -12.84 37.06 7.65
CA ALA A 69 -13.69 36.52 8.72
C ALA A 69 -13.22 35.15 9.24
N MET A 70 -12.36 34.46 8.48
CA MET A 70 -11.81 33.15 8.76
C MET A 70 -10.38 33.05 8.23
N ALA A 71 -9.50 32.39 8.99
CA ALA A 71 -8.16 31.99 8.55
C ALA A 71 -8.04 30.47 8.59
N LYS A 72 -7.47 29.85 7.55
CA LYS A 72 -7.11 28.42 7.50
C LYS A 72 -8.17 27.49 8.13
N PRO A 73 -9.32 27.25 7.48
CA PRO A 73 -10.24 26.22 7.92
C PRO A 73 -9.53 24.86 7.94
N ILE A 74 -9.29 24.27 9.12
CA ILE A 74 -8.60 22.98 9.29
C ILE A 74 -9.56 21.79 9.18
N HIS A 75 -10.77 21.95 9.70
CA HIS A 75 -11.81 20.91 9.71
C HIS A 75 -13.19 21.57 9.82
N MET A 76 -14.22 20.95 9.23
CA MET A 76 -15.58 21.48 9.32
C MET A 76 -16.66 20.40 9.45
N ASN A 77 -17.83 20.77 9.98
CA ASN A 77 -19.03 19.93 10.06
C ASN A 77 -20.30 20.80 10.07
N PHE A 78 -21.41 20.28 9.55
CA PHE A 78 -22.72 20.91 9.71
C PHE A 78 -23.38 20.53 11.03
N ASP A 79 -24.17 21.46 11.60
CA ASP A 79 -25.09 21.15 12.70
C ASP A 79 -26.52 20.88 12.21
N ASN A 80 -27.39 20.49 13.14
CA ASN A 80 -28.80 20.20 12.87
C ASN A 80 -29.67 21.43 12.56
N HIS A 81 -29.12 22.65 12.57
CA HIS A 81 -29.74 23.86 12.02
C HIS A 81 -29.26 24.15 10.59
N GLY A 82 -28.27 23.41 10.09
CA GLY A 82 -27.66 23.60 8.77
C GLY A 82 -26.60 24.70 8.74
N ARG A 83 -26.05 25.08 9.89
CA ARG A 83 -24.93 26.03 10.01
C ARG A 83 -23.61 25.27 9.90
N LEU A 84 -22.60 25.88 9.28
CA LEU A 84 -21.29 25.26 9.06
C LEU A 84 -20.31 25.66 10.18
N TRP A 85 -19.88 24.68 10.96
CA TRP A 85 -18.93 24.84 12.05
C TRP A 85 -17.51 24.54 11.57
N ILE A 86 -16.54 25.38 11.93
CA ILE A 86 -15.19 25.37 11.39
C ILE A 86 -14.16 25.53 12.50
N ALA A 87 -13.15 24.67 12.52
CA ALA A 87 -11.91 24.90 13.27
C ALA A 87 -10.98 25.79 12.43
N SER A 88 -10.68 27.00 12.92
CA SER A 88 -9.91 28.04 12.21
C SER A 88 -8.64 28.37 12.99
N SER A 89 -7.49 28.46 12.30
CA SER A 89 -6.19 28.64 12.96
C SER A 89 -5.30 29.72 12.33
N GLU A 90 -4.96 30.72 13.12
CA GLU A 90 -3.91 31.71 12.79
C GLU A 90 -2.53 31.23 13.30
N THR A 91 -2.52 30.27 14.23
CA THR A 91 -1.36 29.75 14.94
C THR A 91 -0.59 28.69 14.15
N TYR A 92 -1.29 27.86 13.37
CA TYR A 92 -0.73 26.71 12.64
C TYR A 92 0.38 27.13 11.64
N PRO A 93 1.51 26.39 11.57
CA PRO A 93 1.75 25.07 12.18
C PRO A 93 2.36 25.08 13.59
N GLN A 94 2.74 26.24 14.13
CA GLN A 94 3.47 26.31 15.38
C GLN A 94 3.21 27.63 16.14
N ILE A 95 2.69 27.50 17.36
CA ILE A 95 2.63 28.62 18.31
C ILE A 95 4.04 29.11 18.63
N LYS A 96 4.23 30.42 18.78
CA LYS A 96 5.52 30.91 19.27
C LYS A 96 5.59 30.71 20.77
N PRO A 97 6.74 30.27 21.32
CA PRO A 97 6.92 30.22 22.77
C PRO A 97 6.60 31.59 23.41
N GLY A 98 5.60 31.61 24.29
CA GLY A 98 5.15 32.80 25.02
C GLY A 98 4.07 33.65 24.33
N GLU A 99 3.63 33.33 23.12
CA GLU A 99 2.41 33.92 22.54
C GLU A 99 1.16 33.20 23.10
N PRO A 100 0.03 33.92 23.32
CA PRO A 100 -1.22 33.29 23.71
C PRO A 100 -1.82 32.53 22.51
N SER A 101 -2.45 31.40 22.78
CA SER A 101 -3.25 30.68 21.78
C SER A 101 -4.45 31.54 21.38
N ASN A 102 -4.69 31.73 20.09
CA ASN A 102 -5.75 32.62 19.58
C ASN A 102 -6.62 32.00 18.49
N ASP A 103 -6.51 30.69 18.28
CA ASP A 103 -7.32 29.96 17.30
C ASP A 103 -8.77 29.80 17.78
N LYS A 104 -9.68 29.52 16.84
CA LYS A 104 -11.12 29.73 17.02
C LYS A 104 -11.94 28.55 16.50
N ILE A 105 -13.13 28.36 17.09
CA ILE A 105 -14.26 27.72 16.41
C ILE A 105 -15.19 28.80 15.89
N ILE A 106 -15.49 28.73 14.60
CA ILE A 106 -16.32 29.68 13.88
C ILE A 106 -17.59 28.97 13.37
N ILE A 107 -18.74 29.63 13.47
CA ILE A 107 -20.00 29.21 12.86
C ILE A 107 -20.31 30.16 11.71
N LEU A 108 -20.56 29.59 10.54
CA LEU A 108 -21.11 30.29 9.38
C LEU A 108 -22.59 29.93 9.22
N GLU A 109 -23.41 30.93 8.93
CA GLU A 109 -24.83 30.79 8.68
C GLU A 109 -25.23 31.56 7.42
N ASP A 110 -26.07 30.93 6.61
CA ASP A 110 -26.77 31.49 5.45
C ASP A 110 -28.23 31.68 5.87
N SER A 111 -28.56 32.89 6.34
CA SER A 111 -29.83 33.17 7.01
C SER A 111 -30.98 33.48 6.05
N ASP A 112 -30.69 33.98 4.84
CA ASP A 112 -31.68 34.28 3.79
C ASP A 112 -31.79 33.20 2.70
N LYS A 113 -30.84 32.24 2.67
CA LYS A 113 -30.78 31.06 1.80
C LYS A 113 -30.42 31.39 0.36
N ASP A 114 -29.60 32.41 0.13
CA ASP A 114 -29.07 32.75 -1.20
C ASP A 114 -27.91 31.84 -1.65
N GLY A 115 -27.36 31.02 -0.74
CA GLY A 115 -26.22 30.15 -0.99
C GLY A 115 -24.87 30.73 -0.56
N LYS A 116 -24.85 31.78 0.28
CA LYS A 116 -23.66 32.42 0.87
C LYS A 116 -23.86 32.64 2.37
N ALA A 117 -22.77 32.67 3.13
CA ALA A 117 -22.85 33.02 4.54
C ALA A 117 -23.01 34.54 4.71
N ASP A 118 -24.15 34.98 5.25
CA ASP A 118 -24.39 36.38 5.63
C ASP A 118 -23.95 36.66 7.08
N ARG A 119 -23.76 35.61 7.89
CA ARG A 119 -23.34 35.69 9.29
C ARG A 119 -22.12 34.84 9.58
N THR A 120 -21.20 35.38 10.39
CA THR A 120 -20.04 34.69 10.95
C THR A 120 -19.97 34.96 12.45
N ILE A 121 -19.87 33.90 13.25
CA ILE A 121 -19.91 33.94 14.71
C ILE A 121 -18.68 33.20 15.26
N VAL A 122 -17.96 33.81 16.20
CA VAL A 122 -16.90 33.11 16.94
C VAL A 122 -17.55 32.42 18.14
N PHE A 123 -17.75 31.11 18.04
CA PHE A 123 -18.35 30.31 19.11
C PHE A 123 -17.39 30.10 20.28
N ALA A 124 -16.09 29.93 19.98
CA ALA A 124 -15.05 29.82 20.99
C ALA A 124 -13.72 30.35 20.44
N ASP A 125 -12.91 30.96 21.31
CA ASP A 125 -11.55 31.41 21.02
C ASP A 125 -10.55 30.90 22.07
N GLY A 126 -9.32 31.39 22.03
CA GLY A 126 -8.27 31.00 22.98
C GLY A 126 -7.79 29.55 22.80
N LEU A 127 -8.07 28.92 21.65
CA LEU A 127 -7.73 27.53 21.39
C LEU A 127 -6.31 27.40 20.83
N LEU A 128 -5.68 26.25 21.12
CA LEU A 128 -4.35 25.89 20.65
C LEU A 128 -4.49 24.87 19.51
N ILE A 129 -4.34 25.34 18.28
CA ILE A 129 -4.33 24.51 17.05
C ILE A 129 -5.50 23.50 17.06
N PRO A 130 -6.76 23.97 16.95
CA PRO A 130 -7.90 23.09 16.89
C PRO A 130 -7.93 22.36 15.54
N THR A 131 -7.98 21.03 15.60
CA THR A 131 -7.86 20.12 14.44
C THR A 131 -9.15 19.35 14.13
N GLY A 132 -10.21 19.59 14.91
CA GLY A 132 -11.49 18.94 14.70
C GLY A 132 -12.61 19.67 15.45
N VAL A 133 -13.78 19.73 14.82
CA VAL A 133 -15.02 20.25 15.42
C VAL A 133 -16.18 19.35 15.00
N LEU A 134 -17.04 18.99 15.94
CA LEU A 134 -18.23 18.19 15.74
C LEU A 134 -19.37 18.75 16.60
N PRO A 135 -20.39 19.36 15.99
CA PRO A 135 -21.60 19.76 16.70
C PRO A 135 -22.18 18.57 17.46
N ALA A 136 -22.40 18.75 18.77
CA ALA A 136 -22.89 17.69 19.63
C ALA A 136 -24.40 17.48 19.43
N ASN A 137 -25.12 18.53 18.99
CA ASN A 137 -26.56 18.55 18.74
C ASN A 137 -27.42 18.06 19.93
N ASP A 138 -26.87 18.06 21.14
CA ASP A 138 -27.38 17.31 22.32
C ASP A 138 -28.48 18.03 23.12
N GLY A 139 -28.98 19.15 22.60
CA GLY A 139 -30.12 19.87 23.15
C GLY A 139 -30.46 21.13 22.36
N ASP A 140 -31.15 22.04 23.05
CA ASP A 140 -31.72 23.27 22.48
C ASP A 140 -30.72 24.41 22.21
N LYS A 141 -29.47 24.27 22.65
CA LYS A 141 -28.41 25.30 22.60
C LYS A 141 -27.17 24.76 21.89
N ALA A 142 -26.33 25.66 21.41
CA ALA A 142 -25.14 25.30 20.64
C ALA A 142 -24.12 24.55 21.51
N SER A 143 -23.65 23.40 21.04
CA SER A 143 -22.66 22.58 21.74
C SER A 143 -21.82 21.83 20.73
N ALA A 144 -20.54 21.62 21.03
CA ALA A 144 -19.61 20.93 20.15
C ALA A 144 -18.50 20.20 20.91
N TYR A 145 -18.11 19.04 20.35
CA TYR A 145 -16.84 18.41 20.65
C TYR A 145 -15.76 19.05 19.78
N VAL A 146 -14.65 19.43 20.40
CA VAL A 146 -13.55 20.17 19.75
C VAL A 146 -12.23 19.51 20.11
N VAL A 147 -11.44 19.13 19.11
CA VAL A 147 -10.05 18.77 19.36
C VAL A 147 -9.26 20.06 19.53
N ASN A 148 -8.50 20.16 20.63
CA ASN A 148 -7.62 21.27 20.96
C ASN A 148 -6.27 20.67 21.37
N SER A 149 -5.37 20.53 20.40
CA SER A 149 -4.05 19.92 20.55
C SER A 149 -4.06 18.53 21.23
N ASP A 150 -3.73 18.44 22.52
CA ASP A 150 -3.61 17.20 23.33
C ASP A 150 -4.95 16.70 23.92
N GLN A 151 -6.05 17.41 23.68
CA GLN A 151 -7.33 17.26 24.37
C GLN A 151 -8.53 17.20 23.43
N LEU A 152 -9.52 16.39 23.80
CA LEU A 152 -10.89 16.51 23.32
C LEU A 152 -11.69 17.33 24.35
N LEU A 153 -12.16 18.50 23.93
CA LEU A 153 -13.03 19.37 24.70
C LEU A 153 -14.50 19.12 24.34
N TYR A 154 -15.38 19.37 25.29
CA TYR A 154 -16.79 19.66 25.06
C TYR A 154 -17.02 21.13 25.44
N LEU A 155 -17.56 21.89 24.50
CA LEU A 155 -17.85 23.31 24.61
C LEU A 155 -19.36 23.54 24.44
N ARG A 156 -19.95 24.45 25.22
CA ARG A 156 -21.41 24.64 25.22
C ARG A 156 -21.83 26.08 25.55
N ASP A 157 -22.77 26.56 24.76
CA ASP A 157 -23.63 27.74 24.98
C ASP A 157 -24.68 27.44 26.07
N THR A 158 -24.76 28.32 27.08
CA THR A 158 -25.70 28.20 28.20
C THR A 158 -26.78 29.28 28.24
N ASP A 159 -26.78 30.28 27.35
CA ASP A 159 -27.74 31.40 27.34
C ASP A 159 -28.56 31.53 26.02
N GLY A 160 -28.00 31.15 24.87
CA GLY A 160 -28.59 31.13 23.53
C GLY A 160 -27.95 32.08 22.52
N ASP A 161 -26.85 32.76 22.86
CA ASP A 161 -26.17 33.74 21.98
C ASP A 161 -25.23 33.14 20.91
N LEU A 162 -25.02 31.81 20.95
CA LEU A 162 -24.07 31.06 20.10
C LEU A 162 -22.59 31.31 20.41
N VAL A 163 -22.26 31.59 21.68
CA VAL A 163 -20.91 31.59 22.25
C VAL A 163 -20.82 30.54 23.36
N ALA A 164 -19.64 29.92 23.55
CA ALA A 164 -19.43 28.88 24.56
C ALA A 164 -19.13 29.45 25.95
N ASP A 165 -20.06 29.29 26.89
CA ASP A 165 -19.86 29.61 28.32
C ASP A 165 -19.16 28.47 29.09
N GLU A 166 -19.47 27.22 28.74
CA GLU A 166 -18.95 26.02 29.41
C GLU A 166 -17.82 25.39 28.58
N LYS A 167 -16.68 25.12 29.22
CA LYS A 167 -15.56 24.35 28.67
C LYS A 167 -15.20 23.18 29.59
N LYS A 168 -15.21 21.97 29.04
CA LYS A 168 -14.93 20.73 29.77
C LYS A 168 -13.94 19.86 28.98
N VAL A 169 -12.88 19.40 29.63
CA VAL A 169 -12.00 18.37 29.07
C VAL A 169 -12.70 17.01 29.19
N VAL A 170 -12.86 16.31 28.08
CA VAL A 170 -13.54 15.00 28.00
C VAL A 170 -12.52 13.87 27.95
N LEU A 171 -11.48 14.03 27.12
CA LEU A 171 -10.32 13.15 27.00
C LEU A 171 -9.05 14.01 26.93
N ALA A 172 -7.94 13.50 27.47
CA ALA A 172 -6.63 14.15 27.46
C ALA A 172 -5.52 13.08 27.43
N GLY A 173 -4.31 13.48 27.05
CA GLY A 173 -3.16 12.57 26.93
C GLY A 173 -2.89 12.09 25.51
N PHE A 174 -3.40 12.79 24.50
CA PHE A 174 -2.95 12.66 23.11
C PHE A 174 -1.63 13.42 22.94
N GLY A 175 -0.71 12.87 22.16
CA GLY A 175 0.60 13.48 21.93
C GLY A 175 0.54 14.72 21.04
N THR A 176 1.62 15.51 21.10
CA THR A 176 1.78 16.79 20.40
C THR A 176 3.12 16.89 19.67
N GLU A 177 3.76 15.75 19.40
CA GLU A 177 5.10 15.66 18.81
C GLU A 177 5.18 16.22 17.37
N ASP A 178 4.09 16.10 16.59
CA ASP A 178 3.92 16.75 15.29
C ASP A 178 2.49 17.29 15.14
N THR A 179 2.38 18.58 14.81
CA THR A 179 1.09 19.29 14.67
C THR A 179 0.26 18.89 13.44
N HIS A 180 0.81 18.19 12.45
CA HIS A 180 0.00 17.55 11.40
C HIS A 180 -0.63 16.23 11.85
N HIS A 181 -0.14 15.62 12.95
CA HIS A 181 -0.43 14.23 13.34
C HIS A 181 -1.27 14.12 14.63
N LEU A 182 -1.79 15.26 15.12
CA LEU A 182 -2.68 15.35 16.29
C LEU A 182 -3.95 14.51 16.13
N LEU A 183 -4.75 14.38 17.19
CA LEU A 183 -6.13 13.89 17.06
C LEU A 183 -6.91 14.82 16.10
N HIS A 184 -7.77 14.29 15.23
CA HIS A 184 -8.51 15.08 14.22
C HIS A 184 -9.70 14.29 13.64
N SER A 185 -10.36 14.86 12.62
CA SER A 185 -11.42 14.23 11.81
C SER A 185 -12.57 13.61 12.62
N LEU A 186 -13.26 14.47 13.38
CA LEU A 186 -14.39 14.08 14.23
C LEU A 186 -15.66 13.84 13.39
N ARG A 187 -16.30 12.68 13.58
CA ARG A 187 -17.61 12.36 12.97
C ARG A 187 -18.48 11.49 13.88
N TRP A 188 -19.79 11.71 13.84
CA TRP A 188 -20.79 10.80 14.42
C TRP A 188 -20.95 9.53 13.57
N GLY A 189 -20.89 8.36 14.20
CA GLY A 189 -21.37 7.11 13.60
C GLY A 189 -22.88 6.95 13.76
N HIS A 190 -23.48 6.06 12.97
CA HIS A 190 -24.92 5.75 13.06
C HIS A 190 -25.31 5.19 14.45
N ASP A 191 -24.39 4.46 15.06
CA ASP A 191 -24.43 3.95 16.44
C ASP A 191 -24.53 5.06 17.51
N GLY A 192 -24.27 6.32 17.18
CA GLY A 192 -24.22 7.44 18.13
C GLY A 192 -22.90 7.56 18.89
N TRP A 193 -21.83 6.91 18.43
CA TRP A 193 -20.50 7.09 18.97
C TRP A 193 -19.74 8.12 18.13
N ILE A 194 -18.74 8.77 18.72
CA ILE A 194 -17.83 9.69 18.03
C ILE A 194 -16.64 8.90 17.53
N TYR A 195 -16.36 8.99 16.23
CA TYR A 195 -15.17 8.46 15.59
C TYR A 195 -14.15 9.57 15.39
N MET A 196 -12.88 9.27 15.65
CA MET A 196 -11.79 10.25 15.71
C MET A 196 -10.49 9.62 15.21
N ASN A 197 -9.73 10.36 14.41
CA ASN A 197 -8.52 9.84 13.79
C ASN A 197 -7.27 10.30 14.54
N GLN A 198 -6.30 9.41 14.70
CA GLN A 198 -4.97 9.67 15.25
C GLN A 198 -3.92 9.18 14.24
N SER A 199 -2.75 9.83 14.23
CA SER A 199 -1.70 9.59 13.24
C SER A 199 -0.39 9.08 13.87
N ILE A 200 0.54 8.60 13.03
CA ILE A 200 1.69 7.80 13.46
C ILE A 200 2.60 8.44 14.53
N TYR A 201 2.89 9.74 14.45
CA TYR A 201 3.97 10.34 15.24
C TYR A 201 3.62 10.67 16.70
N ILE A 202 2.35 10.60 17.09
CA ILE A 202 1.92 10.96 18.44
C ILE A 202 1.67 9.74 19.33
N HIS A 203 2.18 9.80 20.56
CA HIS A 203 1.92 8.78 21.57
C HIS A 203 0.63 9.11 22.33
N SER A 204 -0.17 8.11 22.68
CA SER A 204 -1.46 8.33 23.34
C SER A 204 -1.63 7.45 24.57
N HIS A 205 -1.89 8.09 25.70
CA HIS A 205 -2.01 7.46 27.01
C HIS A 205 -3.25 8.01 27.71
N ILE A 206 -4.42 7.50 27.33
CA ILE A 206 -5.71 8.09 27.69
C ILE A 206 -6.28 7.35 28.90
N GLU A 207 -6.44 8.03 30.03
CA GLU A 207 -7.12 7.48 31.20
C GLU A 207 -8.64 7.64 31.06
N THR A 208 -9.37 6.53 31.20
CA THR A 208 -10.84 6.48 31.17
C THR A 208 -11.36 5.78 32.42
N PRO A 209 -12.68 5.86 32.72
CA PRO A 209 -13.28 5.05 33.79
C PRO A 209 -13.14 3.54 33.61
N TRP A 210 -12.76 3.08 32.42
CA TRP A 210 -12.63 1.66 32.03
C TRP A 210 -11.18 1.18 32.05
N GLY A 211 -10.21 2.07 32.24
CA GLY A 211 -8.78 1.77 32.19
C GLY A 211 -8.00 2.74 31.31
N VAL A 212 -6.74 2.38 31.02
CA VAL A 212 -5.82 3.22 30.23
C VAL A 212 -5.69 2.68 28.81
N GLU A 213 -6.21 3.43 27.85
CA GLU A 213 -6.13 3.10 26.43
C GLU A 213 -4.85 3.64 25.78
N ARG A 214 -4.29 2.86 24.84
CA ARG A 214 -3.04 3.18 24.15
C ARG A 214 -3.06 2.73 22.69
N LEU A 215 -2.92 3.71 21.79
CA LEU A 215 -2.73 3.45 20.36
C LEU A 215 -1.25 3.60 19.98
N ASN A 216 -0.59 4.68 20.42
CA ASN A 216 0.84 4.96 20.19
C ASN A 216 1.28 4.87 18.72
N GLY A 217 0.43 5.32 17.81
CA GLY A 217 0.62 5.26 16.37
C GLY A 217 -0.66 5.70 15.66
N GLY A 218 -0.75 5.43 14.36
CA GLY A 218 -1.96 5.75 13.59
C GLY A 218 -3.14 4.84 13.95
N GLY A 219 -4.36 5.34 13.76
CA GLY A 219 -5.57 4.54 13.84
C GLY A 219 -6.85 5.37 13.97
N ILE A 220 -7.96 4.65 14.14
CA ILE A 220 -9.30 5.24 14.32
C ILE A 220 -9.84 4.82 15.69
N TRP A 221 -10.08 5.84 16.51
CA TRP A 221 -10.76 5.74 17.80
C TRP A 221 -12.27 5.78 17.63
N ARG A 222 -12.98 5.14 18.57
CA ARG A 222 -14.43 5.23 18.76
C ARG A 222 -14.71 5.55 20.23
N PHE A 223 -15.52 6.57 20.49
CA PHE A 223 -15.77 7.10 21.82
C PHE A 223 -17.26 7.29 22.09
N HIS A 224 -17.75 6.80 23.24
CA HIS A 224 -19.12 6.99 23.69
C HIS A 224 -19.17 8.07 24.79
N PRO A 225 -19.77 9.26 24.55
CA PRO A 225 -19.70 10.37 25.51
C PRO A 225 -20.30 10.09 26.89
N GLU A 226 -21.42 9.39 26.95
CA GLU A 226 -22.22 9.18 28.17
C GLU A 226 -21.54 8.18 29.12
N THR A 227 -21.01 7.09 28.57
CA THR A 227 -20.30 6.06 29.35
C THR A 227 -18.79 6.34 29.46
N LYS A 228 -18.27 7.29 28.68
CA LYS A 228 -16.85 7.61 28.51
C LYS A 228 -15.99 6.41 28.09
N ARG A 229 -16.58 5.46 27.37
CA ARG A 229 -15.87 4.30 26.83
C ARG A 229 -15.13 4.71 25.56
N LEU A 230 -13.82 4.47 25.53
CA LEU A 230 -12.94 4.74 24.40
C LEU A 230 -12.39 3.41 23.89
N GLU A 231 -12.43 3.19 22.58
CA GLU A 231 -12.01 1.93 21.96
C GLU A 231 -11.22 2.21 20.67
N ILE A 232 -10.28 1.32 20.34
CA ILE A 232 -9.53 1.35 19.08
C ILE A 232 -10.23 0.41 18.10
N VAL A 233 -10.78 0.94 17.00
CA VAL A 233 -11.49 0.14 15.99
C VAL A 233 -10.56 -0.26 14.83
N VAL A 234 -9.62 0.61 14.49
CA VAL A 234 -8.64 0.41 13.40
C VAL A 234 -7.26 0.83 13.89
N ARG A 235 -6.21 0.09 13.50
CA ARG A 235 -4.80 0.43 13.79
C ARG A 235 -4.03 0.68 12.50
N GLY A 236 -3.05 1.56 12.52
CA GLY A 236 -2.25 1.95 11.35
C GLY A 236 -2.78 3.20 10.65
N PHE A 237 -2.37 3.39 9.39
CA PHE A 237 -2.32 4.67 8.68
C PHE A 237 -1.17 5.58 9.17
N VAL A 238 -0.67 6.41 8.25
CA VAL A 238 0.40 7.37 8.51
C VAL A 238 -0.21 8.69 9.01
N ASN A 239 -1.18 9.25 8.27
CA ASN A 239 -1.89 10.45 8.69
C ASN A 239 -3.37 10.46 8.18
N PRO A 240 -4.29 9.71 8.81
CA PRO A 240 -5.63 9.47 8.26
C PRO A 240 -6.58 10.67 8.37
N TRP A 241 -6.60 11.58 7.40
CA TRP A 241 -7.40 12.83 7.47
C TRP A 241 -8.90 12.68 7.16
N GLY A 242 -9.39 11.50 6.78
CA GLY A 242 -10.82 11.29 6.52
C GLY A 242 -11.36 10.00 7.15
N VAL A 243 -12.61 10.05 7.61
CA VAL A 243 -13.42 8.89 8.02
C VAL A 243 -14.90 9.12 7.69
N HIS A 244 -15.58 8.12 7.12
CA HIS A 244 -17.01 8.17 6.78
C HIS A 244 -17.63 6.77 6.81
N PHE A 245 -18.96 6.69 6.94
CA PHE A 245 -19.76 5.46 6.87
C PHE A 245 -20.73 5.48 5.70
N ASP A 246 -20.91 4.38 4.96
CA ASP A 246 -22.00 4.30 3.97
C ASP A 246 -23.38 4.12 4.63
N ARG A 247 -24.42 4.06 3.79
CA ARG A 247 -25.83 3.85 4.20
C ARG A 247 -26.10 2.49 4.87
N TYR A 248 -25.12 1.60 4.91
CA TYR A 248 -25.16 0.29 5.60
C TYR A 248 -24.18 0.21 6.79
N GLY A 249 -23.54 1.34 7.14
CA GLY A 249 -22.62 1.44 8.28
C GLY A 249 -21.20 0.95 8.02
N GLN A 250 -20.82 0.76 6.76
CA GLN A 250 -19.49 0.27 6.39
C GLN A 250 -18.50 1.44 6.35
N MET A 251 -17.35 1.30 7.01
CA MET A 251 -16.42 2.39 7.29
C MET A 251 -15.38 2.57 6.18
N PHE A 252 -15.09 3.82 5.83
CA PHE A 252 -14.07 4.22 4.88
C PHE A 252 -13.17 5.30 5.45
N ALA A 253 -11.91 5.32 5.02
CA ALA A 253 -10.90 6.30 5.45
C ALA A 253 -9.96 6.72 4.31
N THR A 254 -9.35 7.90 4.46
CA THR A 254 -8.31 8.43 3.56
C THR A 254 -7.04 8.76 4.34
N ASP A 255 -5.87 8.61 3.71
CA ASP A 255 -4.56 8.89 4.32
C ASP A 255 -3.87 10.07 3.62
N GLY A 256 -3.64 11.13 4.38
CA GLY A 256 -2.99 12.38 3.95
C GLY A 256 -1.47 12.30 3.93
N ALA A 257 -0.88 11.17 4.34
CA ALA A 257 0.56 10.95 4.28
C ALA A 257 1.00 9.65 3.57
N TYR A 258 0.08 8.72 3.30
CA TYR A 258 0.34 7.50 2.52
C TYR A 258 -0.32 7.54 1.13
N GLY A 259 -0.16 6.47 0.34
CA GLY A 259 -0.52 6.43 -1.09
C GLY A 259 -1.45 5.27 -1.46
N GLU A 260 -2.57 5.12 -0.76
CA GLU A 260 -3.56 4.04 -1.00
C GLU A 260 -4.99 4.51 -1.31
N GLY A 261 -5.21 5.84 -1.38
CA GLY A 261 -6.48 6.45 -1.75
C GLY A 261 -7.61 6.20 -0.74
N ILE A 262 -8.74 5.70 -1.23
CA ILE A 262 -9.84 5.25 -0.38
C ILE A 262 -9.46 3.93 0.29
N ASN A 263 -9.71 3.80 1.59
CA ASN A 263 -9.49 2.57 2.35
C ASN A 263 -10.83 2.07 2.86
N TYR A 264 -11.19 0.81 2.59
CA TYR A 264 -12.29 0.15 3.30
C TYR A 264 -11.77 -0.39 4.62
N ALA A 265 -12.33 0.12 5.72
CA ALA A 265 -11.97 -0.26 7.08
C ALA A 265 -13.11 -1.03 7.75
N PHE A 266 -12.75 -1.97 8.61
CA PHE A 266 -13.68 -2.75 9.44
C PHE A 266 -13.07 -3.01 10.82
N GLU A 267 -13.87 -3.50 11.77
CA GLU A 267 -13.43 -3.69 13.15
C GLU A 267 -12.22 -4.65 13.25
N GLY A 268 -11.10 -4.15 13.78
CA GLY A 268 -9.85 -4.90 13.90
C GLY A 268 -9.04 -4.99 12.60
N SER A 269 -9.40 -4.24 11.55
CA SER A 269 -8.52 -4.04 10.40
C SER A 269 -7.23 -3.29 10.81
N VAL A 270 -6.12 -3.63 10.16
CA VAL A 270 -4.78 -3.13 10.51
C VAL A 270 -4.08 -2.69 9.24
N PHE A 271 -3.72 -1.41 9.15
CA PHE A 271 -3.06 -0.80 7.99
C PHE A 271 -1.58 -0.53 8.26
N VAL A 272 -0.88 0.03 7.27
CA VAL A 272 0.54 0.43 7.37
C VAL A 272 0.83 1.20 8.66
N THR A 273 2.06 1.10 9.16
CA THR A 273 2.53 1.79 10.39
C THR A 273 1.77 1.46 11.68
N ALA A 274 0.95 0.41 11.71
CA ALA A 274 0.40 -0.14 12.94
C ALA A 274 1.48 -0.81 13.80
N VAL A 275 1.57 -0.39 15.07
CA VAL A 275 2.53 -0.90 16.05
C VAL A 275 2.34 -2.40 16.29
N GLY A 276 3.42 -3.19 16.17
CA GLY A 276 3.43 -4.64 16.42
C GLY A 276 2.69 -5.50 15.40
N ALA A 277 2.22 -4.94 14.28
CA ALA A 277 1.40 -5.66 13.30
C ALA A 277 2.18 -6.70 12.48
N LYS A 278 1.73 -7.97 12.53
CA LYS A 278 2.29 -9.08 11.74
C LYS A 278 1.81 -9.13 10.29
N ARG A 279 0.60 -8.66 10.03
CA ARG A 279 0.00 -8.56 8.70
C ARG A 279 -0.72 -7.23 8.56
N LEU A 280 -0.76 -6.71 7.34
CA LEU A 280 -1.36 -5.42 7.00
C LEU A 280 -2.43 -5.62 5.91
N MET A 281 -3.47 -4.80 5.98
CA MET A 281 -4.37 -4.48 4.89
C MET A 281 -3.76 -3.38 4.01
N THR A 282 -4.19 -3.36 2.76
CA THR A 282 -3.90 -2.30 1.79
C THR A 282 -5.21 -1.69 1.31
N GLY A 283 -5.23 -0.40 1.05
CA GLY A 283 -6.39 0.33 0.55
C GLY A 283 -6.90 -0.12 -0.83
N LEU A 284 -7.80 0.69 -1.39
CA LEU A 284 -8.50 0.40 -2.64
C LEU A 284 -7.80 1.00 -3.86
N ASN A 285 -6.92 2.00 -3.67
CA ASN A 285 -6.18 2.65 -4.74
C ASN A 285 -4.67 2.78 -4.43
N PRO A 286 -3.89 1.67 -4.37
CA PRO A 286 -2.43 1.75 -4.21
C PRO A 286 -1.79 2.65 -5.28
N GLY A 287 -0.81 3.47 -4.90
CA GLY A 287 -0.20 4.47 -5.78
C GLY A 287 -1.03 5.74 -6.02
N SER A 288 -2.20 5.89 -5.38
CA SER A 288 -2.94 7.17 -5.39
C SER A 288 -2.13 8.27 -4.67
N PRO A 289 -2.32 9.57 -5.00
CA PRO A 289 -1.76 10.66 -4.20
C PRO A 289 -2.25 10.66 -2.73
N LYS A 290 -1.68 11.56 -1.93
CA LYS A 290 -2.11 11.81 -0.55
C LYS A 290 -3.48 12.50 -0.54
N HIS A 291 -4.43 11.99 0.24
CA HIS A 291 -5.83 12.48 0.24
C HIS A 291 -6.26 12.96 1.62
N CYS A 292 -7.12 13.97 1.65
CA CYS A 292 -7.59 14.60 2.88
C CYS A 292 -9.07 14.99 2.90
N GLY A 293 -9.68 14.88 4.08
CA GLY A 293 -11.13 14.83 4.24
C GLY A 293 -11.73 13.57 3.62
N LEU A 294 -13.00 13.30 3.94
CA LEU A 294 -13.81 12.30 3.25
C LEU A 294 -15.30 12.63 3.44
N GLU A 295 -16.04 12.71 2.33
CA GLU A 295 -17.49 12.87 2.32
C GLU A 295 -18.13 11.86 1.35
N ILE A 296 -19.36 11.41 1.63
CA ILE A 296 -20.13 10.55 0.72
C ILE A 296 -21.39 11.28 0.27
N LEU A 297 -21.53 11.45 -1.05
CA LEU A 297 -22.65 12.20 -1.63
C LEU A 297 -23.95 11.40 -1.55
N SER A 298 -24.97 11.94 -0.87
CA SER A 298 -26.24 11.26 -0.58
C SER A 298 -27.45 12.15 -0.85
N GLY A 299 -28.65 11.55 -0.96
CA GLY A 299 -29.89 12.28 -1.25
C GLY A 299 -30.29 12.30 -2.73
N SER A 300 -31.60 12.16 -2.98
CA SER A 300 -32.20 12.13 -4.33
C SER A 300 -32.29 13.48 -5.03
N HIS A 301 -31.69 14.52 -4.44
CA HIS A 301 -31.41 15.80 -5.09
C HIS A 301 -30.21 15.72 -6.05
N TRP A 302 -29.24 14.83 -5.79
CA TRP A 302 -28.19 14.52 -6.74
C TRP A 302 -28.67 13.57 -7.86
N PRO A 303 -28.13 13.69 -9.08
CA PRO A 303 -28.27 12.68 -10.13
C PRO A 303 -27.75 11.30 -9.70
N ASP A 304 -28.40 10.24 -10.16
CA ASP A 304 -28.11 8.84 -9.78
C ASP A 304 -26.65 8.43 -9.95
N ALA A 305 -25.97 8.93 -11.00
CA ALA A 305 -24.56 8.64 -11.27
C ALA A 305 -23.57 9.27 -10.28
N ILE A 306 -24.04 10.14 -9.38
CA ILE A 306 -23.23 10.84 -8.37
C ILE A 306 -23.52 10.31 -6.95
N ARG A 307 -24.68 9.67 -6.74
CA ARG A 307 -25.09 9.15 -5.43
C ARG A 307 -24.20 7.99 -4.98
N GLY A 308 -23.67 8.07 -3.77
CA GLY A 308 -22.68 7.13 -3.23
C GLY A 308 -21.24 7.36 -3.71
N SER A 309 -20.98 8.37 -4.53
CA SER A 309 -19.60 8.80 -4.81
C SER A 309 -18.94 9.36 -3.55
N MET A 310 -17.68 9.01 -3.33
CA MET A 310 -16.84 9.57 -2.28
C MET A 310 -16.06 10.77 -2.79
N VAL A 311 -15.94 11.81 -1.99
CA VAL A 311 -15.16 13.02 -2.29
C VAL A 311 -14.07 13.22 -1.26
N THR A 312 -12.86 13.52 -1.72
CA THR A 312 -11.67 13.79 -0.91
C THR A 312 -10.70 14.67 -1.69
N ASN A 313 -9.71 15.26 -1.04
CA ASN A 313 -8.91 16.34 -1.61
C ASN A 313 -7.43 15.96 -1.76
N ASP A 314 -6.82 16.26 -2.91
CA ASP A 314 -5.37 16.23 -3.10
C ASP A 314 -4.85 17.68 -2.96
N PHE A 315 -4.63 18.06 -1.71
CA PHE A 315 -4.15 19.39 -1.32
C PHE A 315 -2.78 19.75 -1.93
N ARG A 316 -1.97 18.76 -2.32
CA ARG A 316 -0.65 18.98 -2.92
C ARG A 316 -0.76 19.32 -4.40
N ALA A 317 -1.71 18.74 -5.12
CA ALA A 317 -1.97 18.99 -6.54
C ALA A 317 -3.22 19.86 -6.82
N HIS A 318 -3.69 20.64 -5.84
CA HIS A 318 -4.69 21.69 -6.03
C HIS A 318 -6.04 21.21 -6.57
N ARG A 319 -6.52 20.05 -6.11
CA ARG A 319 -7.72 19.42 -6.69
C ARG A 319 -8.61 18.69 -5.69
N VAL A 320 -9.89 18.63 -6.03
CA VAL A 320 -10.96 17.92 -5.33
C VAL A 320 -11.30 16.66 -6.13
N CYS A 321 -10.96 15.50 -5.59
CA CYS A 321 -11.08 14.20 -6.26
C CYS A 321 -12.41 13.52 -5.91
N ARG A 322 -13.03 12.87 -6.90
CA ARG A 322 -14.23 12.03 -6.73
C ARG A 322 -13.89 10.58 -7.03
N PHE A 323 -14.43 9.65 -6.26
CA PHE A 323 -14.26 8.21 -6.42
C PHE A 323 -15.63 7.53 -6.45
N GLN A 324 -15.86 6.65 -7.43
CA GLN A 324 -16.97 5.72 -7.39
C GLN A 324 -16.52 4.47 -6.64
N VAL A 325 -17.26 4.09 -5.61
CA VAL A 325 -17.00 2.87 -4.83
C VAL A 325 -18.13 1.87 -5.07
N THR A 326 -17.78 0.60 -5.21
CA THR A 326 -18.70 -0.51 -5.49
C THR A 326 -18.32 -1.74 -4.70
N GLU A 327 -19.30 -2.55 -4.31
CA GLU A 327 -19.05 -3.78 -3.55
C GLU A 327 -18.30 -4.83 -4.37
N ASP A 328 -17.21 -5.37 -3.82
CA ASP A 328 -16.58 -6.61 -4.27
C ASP A 328 -16.55 -7.59 -3.09
N ARG A 329 -17.42 -8.62 -3.18
CA ARG A 329 -17.55 -9.68 -2.18
C ARG A 329 -17.68 -9.12 -0.76
N SER A 330 -16.77 -9.42 0.17
CA SER A 330 -16.87 -8.91 1.56
C SER A 330 -16.36 -7.48 1.77
N GLY A 331 -15.82 -6.86 0.72
CA GLY A 331 -15.33 -5.49 0.74
C GLY A 331 -15.78 -4.68 -0.47
N TYR A 332 -14.85 -3.93 -1.04
CA TYR A 332 -15.11 -2.91 -2.06
C TYR A 332 -13.94 -2.75 -3.01
N GLU A 333 -14.25 -2.15 -4.16
CA GLU A 333 -13.32 -1.53 -5.09
C GLU A 333 -13.63 -0.03 -5.21
N SER A 334 -12.64 0.75 -5.64
CA SER A 334 -12.75 2.20 -5.80
C SER A 334 -12.13 2.62 -7.12
N VAL A 335 -12.82 3.45 -7.91
CA VAL A 335 -12.37 3.96 -9.20
C VAL A 335 -12.46 5.48 -9.19
N GLN A 336 -11.31 6.16 -9.32
CA GLN A 336 -11.27 7.62 -9.40
C GLN A 336 -12.00 8.11 -10.67
N GLN A 337 -12.90 9.06 -10.49
CA GLN A 337 -13.66 9.73 -11.54
C GLN A 337 -13.00 11.08 -11.87
N ALA A 338 -13.55 11.80 -12.86
CA ALA A 338 -13.16 13.19 -13.14
C ALA A 338 -13.18 14.04 -11.85
N GLU A 339 -12.12 14.83 -11.66
CA GLU A 339 -11.94 15.70 -10.49
C GLU A 339 -12.95 16.86 -10.53
N LEU A 340 -13.62 17.14 -9.41
CA LEU A 340 -14.69 18.15 -9.34
C LEU A 340 -14.15 19.56 -9.53
N ILE A 341 -12.96 19.83 -8.99
CA ILE A 341 -12.19 21.06 -9.17
C ILE A 341 -10.72 20.67 -9.33
N LYS A 342 -10.02 21.34 -10.25
CA LYS A 342 -8.55 21.43 -10.27
C LYS A 342 -8.11 22.82 -10.72
N THR A 343 -7.00 23.33 -10.20
CA THR A 343 -6.50 24.67 -10.56
C THR A 343 -4.98 24.78 -10.56
N PRO A 344 -4.36 25.57 -11.45
CA PRO A 344 -2.94 25.96 -11.34
C PRO A 344 -2.65 26.94 -10.18
N HIS A 345 -3.66 27.37 -9.42
CA HIS A 345 -3.49 28.36 -8.35
C HIS A 345 -2.74 27.78 -7.14
N VAL A 346 -1.46 28.12 -7.02
CA VAL A 346 -0.53 27.52 -6.04
C VAL A 346 -0.88 27.75 -4.56
N ALA A 347 -1.87 28.59 -4.26
CA ALA A 347 -2.39 28.80 -2.91
C ALA A 347 -3.68 28.03 -2.60
N PHE A 348 -4.41 27.50 -3.60
CA PHE A 348 -5.63 26.70 -3.37
C PHE A 348 -5.24 25.37 -2.71
N ARG A 349 -5.70 25.16 -1.47
CA ARG A 349 -5.35 24.00 -0.64
C ARG A 349 -6.64 23.40 -0.05
N PRO A 350 -7.41 22.64 -0.86
CA PRO A 350 -8.59 21.96 -0.35
C PRO A 350 -8.15 20.86 0.62
N ILE A 351 -8.65 20.89 1.87
CA ILE A 351 -8.25 19.91 2.91
C ILE A 351 -9.40 19.15 3.55
N ASP A 352 -10.63 19.67 3.46
CA ASP A 352 -11.83 18.95 3.90
C ASP A 352 -13.02 19.22 2.97
N ALA A 353 -13.96 18.29 2.95
CA ALA A 353 -15.20 18.37 2.18
C ALA A 353 -16.38 17.94 3.07
N LYS A 354 -17.52 18.64 2.95
CA LYS A 354 -18.77 18.29 3.66
C LYS A 354 -20.02 18.57 2.84
N GLN A 355 -21.02 17.70 2.87
CA GLN A 355 -22.34 17.94 2.28
C GLN A 355 -23.25 18.67 3.28
N GLY A 356 -23.94 19.73 2.83
CA GLY A 356 -24.90 20.48 3.63
C GLY A 356 -26.33 19.94 3.60
N LEU A 357 -27.19 20.44 4.48
CA LEU A 357 -28.64 20.14 4.47
C LEU A 357 -29.39 20.75 3.27
N ASP A 358 -28.78 21.71 2.57
CA ASP A 358 -29.22 22.19 1.25
C ASP A 358 -28.80 21.27 0.09
N GLY A 359 -28.11 20.17 0.41
CA GLY A 359 -27.60 19.21 -0.56
C GLY A 359 -26.39 19.67 -1.36
N ALA A 360 -25.85 20.87 -1.10
CA ALA A 360 -24.61 21.31 -1.77
C ALA A 360 -23.37 20.69 -1.10
N LEU A 361 -22.27 20.63 -1.85
CA LEU A 361 -20.97 20.18 -1.35
C LEU A 361 -20.11 21.40 -1.01
N TYR A 362 -19.53 21.43 0.19
CA TYR A 362 -18.70 22.52 0.68
C TYR A 362 -17.25 22.03 0.79
N ILE A 363 -16.29 22.85 0.35
CA ILE A 363 -14.86 22.54 0.35
C ILE A 363 -14.13 23.57 1.21
N ALA A 364 -13.39 23.08 2.21
CA ALA A 364 -12.52 23.90 3.04
C ALA A 364 -11.18 24.11 2.32
N ASP A 365 -10.98 25.32 1.80
CA ASP A 365 -9.72 25.77 1.24
C ASP A 365 -8.90 26.46 2.33
N TRP A 366 -7.83 25.78 2.72
CA TRP A 366 -6.88 26.20 3.74
C TRP A 366 -6.09 27.45 3.35
N TYR A 367 -6.05 27.79 2.05
CA TYR A 367 -5.29 28.86 1.43
C TYR A 367 -3.83 28.98 1.91
N ASN A 368 -2.90 28.30 1.25
CA ASN A 368 -1.47 28.45 1.59
C ASN A 368 -0.52 28.12 0.41
N PRO A 369 0.32 29.08 -0.02
CA PRO A 369 1.37 28.81 -1.01
C PRO A 369 2.39 27.75 -0.56
N ILE A 370 2.69 27.71 0.74
CA ILE A 370 3.66 26.80 1.35
C ILE A 370 2.92 25.60 1.97
N ILE A 371 3.37 24.37 1.68
CA ILE A 371 2.63 23.15 1.99
C ILE A 371 3.00 22.59 3.37
N GLN A 372 4.30 22.44 3.64
CA GLN A 372 4.80 21.58 4.74
C GLN A 372 5.80 22.31 5.65
N HIS A 373 6.09 21.69 6.79
CA HIS A 373 6.92 22.28 7.86
C HIS A 373 8.41 22.37 7.50
N GLY A 374 8.94 21.34 6.82
CA GLY A 374 10.36 21.26 6.43
C GLY A 374 10.76 22.00 5.14
N GLU A 375 9.80 22.64 4.47
CA GLU A 375 10.00 23.33 3.19
C GLU A 375 10.79 24.64 3.33
N VAL A 376 10.44 25.40 4.37
CA VAL A 376 10.95 26.73 4.73
C VAL A 376 10.80 26.91 6.24
N ASP A 377 11.45 27.90 6.84
CA ASP A 377 11.31 28.18 8.28
C ASP A 377 9.84 28.38 8.70
N PHE A 378 9.49 28.02 9.94
CA PHE A 378 8.14 28.22 10.50
C PHE A 378 7.67 29.69 10.49
N ARG A 379 8.62 30.64 10.39
CA ARG A 379 8.43 32.09 10.35
C ARG A 379 8.81 32.69 8.99
N ASP A 380 8.96 31.88 7.94
CA ASP A 380 9.09 32.38 6.57
C ASP A 380 7.86 33.25 6.23
N PRO A 381 8.04 34.52 5.81
CA PRO A 381 6.94 35.47 5.61
C PRO A 381 5.98 35.10 4.49
N ARG A 382 6.30 34.06 3.72
CA ARG A 382 5.51 33.56 2.58
C ARG A 382 4.52 32.47 2.97
N ARG A 383 4.60 31.96 4.21
CA ARG A 383 3.54 31.16 4.82
C ARG A 383 2.37 32.07 5.14
N ASP A 384 1.23 31.86 4.48
CA ASP A 384 0.02 32.58 4.88
C ASP A 384 -0.38 32.19 6.31
N ARG A 385 -1.11 33.07 7.00
CA ARG A 385 -1.66 32.86 8.35
C ARG A 385 -3.06 33.45 8.53
N THR A 386 -3.58 34.21 7.56
CA THR A 386 -4.76 35.07 7.76
C THR A 386 -5.89 34.84 6.77
N HIS A 387 -5.68 34.06 5.70
CA HIS A 387 -6.70 33.79 4.70
C HIS A 387 -7.18 32.33 4.76
N GLY A 388 -8.29 32.06 4.09
CA GLY A 388 -8.95 30.76 4.05
C GLY A 388 -10.37 30.94 3.49
N ARG A 389 -10.88 29.94 2.77
CA ARG A 389 -12.15 30.07 2.02
C ARG A 389 -13.00 28.81 2.15
N ILE A 390 -14.31 28.99 2.12
CA ILE A 390 -15.26 27.90 1.89
C ILE A 390 -15.84 28.08 0.50
N TRP A 391 -15.65 27.06 -0.34
CA TRP A 391 -16.24 26.98 -1.68
C TRP A 391 -17.47 26.09 -1.65
N ARG A 392 -18.60 26.57 -2.17
CA ARG A 392 -19.85 25.81 -2.32
C ARG A 392 -19.99 25.32 -3.75
N LEU A 393 -20.18 24.02 -3.90
CA LEU A 393 -20.29 23.30 -5.16
C LEU A 393 -21.72 22.77 -5.32
N THR A 394 -22.32 23.07 -6.46
CA THR A 394 -23.64 22.55 -6.88
C THR A 394 -23.53 21.93 -8.27
N HIS A 395 -24.47 21.05 -8.61
CA HIS A 395 -24.57 20.48 -9.95
C HIS A 395 -25.78 21.08 -10.69
N LYS A 396 -25.66 21.34 -12.00
CA LYS A 396 -26.71 21.95 -12.84
C LYS A 396 -28.05 21.20 -12.79
N ASP A 397 -27.98 19.87 -12.64
CA ASP A 397 -29.14 18.97 -12.58
C ASP A 397 -29.57 18.66 -11.13
N GLN A 398 -29.00 19.33 -10.13
CA GLN A 398 -29.37 19.19 -8.72
C GLN A 398 -30.77 19.76 -8.48
N LYS A 399 -31.63 19.00 -7.79
CA LYS A 399 -32.95 19.49 -7.39
C LYS A 399 -32.82 20.46 -6.21
N PRO A 400 -33.57 21.58 -6.16
CA PRO A 400 -33.57 22.46 -4.99
C PRO A 400 -33.97 21.72 -3.71
N VAL A 401 -33.18 21.89 -2.65
CA VAL A 401 -33.47 21.37 -1.30
C VAL A 401 -33.75 22.55 -0.37
N ILE A 402 -34.86 22.51 0.35
CA ILE A 402 -35.16 23.52 1.36
C ILE A 402 -34.55 23.06 2.68
N ASN A 403 -33.39 23.64 3.03
CA ASN A 403 -32.78 23.45 4.35
C ASN A 403 -33.78 23.88 5.45
N GLN A 404 -34.08 22.97 6.39
CA GLN A 404 -34.85 23.23 7.60
C GLN A 404 -34.18 22.54 8.79
N PRO A 405 -34.12 23.20 9.97
CA PRO A 405 -33.61 22.56 11.17
C PRO A 405 -34.33 21.25 11.52
N ILE A 406 -33.58 20.32 12.11
CA ILE A 406 -34.04 19.00 12.56
C ILE A 406 -33.73 18.90 14.05
N THR A 407 -34.72 19.20 14.89
CA THR A 407 -34.49 19.40 16.33
C THR A 407 -35.42 18.55 17.20
N ALA A 408 -35.09 18.42 18.49
CA ALA A 408 -35.97 17.75 19.46
C ALA A 408 -37.35 18.43 19.64
N LYS A 409 -37.56 19.62 19.07
CA LYS A 409 -38.85 20.34 19.02
C LYS A 409 -39.77 19.91 17.88
N ASP A 410 -39.26 19.21 16.86
CA ASP A 410 -40.10 18.58 15.84
C ASP A 410 -40.94 17.45 16.47
N SER A 411 -42.06 17.05 15.86
CA SER A 411 -42.81 15.89 16.37
C SER A 411 -42.02 14.59 16.15
N VAL A 412 -42.24 13.62 17.04
CA VAL A 412 -41.65 12.28 16.94
C VAL A 412 -42.00 11.64 15.60
N GLU A 413 -43.26 11.79 15.19
CA GLU A 413 -43.78 11.29 13.91
C GLU A 413 -43.03 11.90 12.71
N ARG A 414 -42.72 13.20 12.74
CA ARG A 414 -41.95 13.88 11.68
C ARG A 414 -40.50 13.40 11.61
N ASN A 415 -39.87 13.16 12.76
CA ASN A 415 -38.50 12.64 12.80
C ASN A 415 -38.44 11.16 12.40
N LEU A 416 -39.49 10.38 12.69
CA LEU A 416 -39.65 9.01 12.18
C LEU A 416 -39.81 8.98 10.65
N GLU A 417 -40.61 9.88 10.07
CA GLU A 417 -40.72 10.02 8.61
C GLU A 417 -39.38 10.39 7.95
N ARG A 418 -38.57 11.26 8.59
CA ARG A 418 -37.23 11.64 8.13
C ARG A 418 -36.22 10.49 8.12
N LEU A 419 -36.43 9.39 8.87
CA LEU A 419 -35.57 8.19 8.78
C LEU A 419 -35.69 7.46 7.44
N ALA A 420 -36.72 7.76 6.63
CA ALA A 420 -36.85 7.23 5.27
C ALA A 420 -36.18 8.12 4.20
N ASP A 421 -35.58 9.26 4.56
CA ASP A 421 -34.97 10.19 3.60
C ASP A 421 -33.74 9.58 2.90
N ASP A 422 -33.50 9.97 1.64
CA ASP A 422 -32.31 9.54 0.89
C ASP A 422 -31.03 10.28 1.28
N ALA A 423 -31.12 11.43 1.94
CA ALA A 423 -29.97 12.21 2.40
C ALA A 423 -29.51 11.72 3.78
N ASP A 424 -28.24 11.31 3.88
CA ASP A 424 -27.70 10.66 5.07
C ASP A 424 -27.65 11.61 6.28
N LEU A 425 -27.37 12.90 6.03
CA LEU A 425 -27.35 13.94 7.05
C LEU A 425 -28.74 14.21 7.68
N VAL A 426 -29.81 14.10 6.87
CA VAL A 426 -31.19 14.24 7.36
C VAL A 426 -31.54 13.11 8.31
N ARG A 427 -31.16 11.87 7.97
CA ARG A 427 -31.38 10.69 8.81
C ARG A 427 -30.55 10.74 10.10
N LEU A 428 -29.27 11.13 10.00
CA LEU A 428 -28.39 11.30 11.16
C LEU A 428 -28.99 12.26 12.21
N PHE A 429 -29.38 13.47 11.78
CA PHE A 429 -29.95 14.46 12.70
C PHE A 429 -31.35 14.07 13.20
N ALA A 430 -32.18 13.42 12.37
CA ALA A 430 -33.46 12.88 12.83
C ALA A 430 -33.26 11.79 13.89
N GLY A 431 -32.28 10.92 13.70
CA GLY A 431 -31.90 9.88 14.65
C GLY A 431 -31.29 10.41 15.95
N GLN A 432 -30.51 11.49 15.92
CA GLN A 432 -30.04 12.20 17.11
C GLN A 432 -31.20 12.84 17.89
N SER A 433 -32.10 13.52 17.18
CA SER A 433 -33.30 14.13 17.75
C SER A 433 -34.21 13.09 18.42
N LEU A 434 -34.48 11.96 17.77
CA LEU A 434 -35.29 10.88 18.33
C LEU A 434 -34.70 10.31 19.62
N ARG A 435 -33.37 10.15 19.70
CA ARG A 435 -32.69 9.69 20.92
C ARG A 435 -32.97 10.63 22.10
N GLN A 436 -32.87 11.94 21.90
CA GLN A 436 -33.19 12.93 22.94
C GLN A 436 -34.67 12.89 23.33
N GLN A 437 -35.58 12.80 22.36
CA GLN A 437 -37.03 12.74 22.60
C GLN A 437 -37.43 11.51 23.44
N ILE A 438 -36.77 10.37 23.20
CA ILE A 438 -36.93 9.13 23.97
C ILE A 438 -36.36 9.28 25.38
N LEU A 439 -35.18 9.88 25.54
CA LEU A 439 -34.56 10.13 26.84
C LEU A 439 -35.35 11.14 27.71
N SER A 440 -36.02 12.10 27.08
CA SER A 440 -36.71 13.19 27.78
C SER A 440 -38.19 12.93 28.07
N SER A 441 -38.87 11.99 27.38
CA SER A 441 -40.33 11.85 27.50
C SER A 441 -40.92 10.46 27.25
N GLY A 442 -41.81 10.02 28.15
CA GLY A 442 -42.54 8.76 28.03
C GLY A 442 -43.51 8.65 26.84
N PRO A 443 -44.30 9.70 26.49
CA PRO A 443 -45.20 9.64 25.33
C PRO A 443 -44.46 9.45 23.99
N ALA A 444 -43.28 10.06 23.82
CA ALA A 444 -42.46 9.86 22.62
C ALA A 444 -42.08 8.38 22.44
N ARG A 445 -41.73 7.71 23.54
CA ARG A 445 -41.42 6.28 23.53
C ARG A 445 -42.59 5.43 23.03
N ALA A 446 -43.83 5.75 23.43
CA ALA A 446 -45.02 5.01 22.98
C ALA A 446 -45.32 5.18 21.48
N SER A 447 -45.19 6.40 20.93
CA SER A 447 -45.26 6.63 19.47
C SER A 447 -44.15 5.85 18.74
N PHE A 448 -42.92 5.93 19.24
CA PHE A 448 -41.76 5.25 18.67
C PHE A 448 -41.93 3.72 18.66
N ASP A 449 -42.27 3.09 19.79
CA ASP A 449 -42.45 1.64 19.88
C ASP A 449 -43.60 1.16 18.97
N THR A 450 -44.69 1.94 18.86
CA THR A 450 -45.79 1.67 17.91
C THR A 450 -45.31 1.70 16.46
N TYR A 451 -44.44 2.65 16.13
CA TYR A 451 -43.87 2.79 14.79
C TYR A 451 -42.89 1.66 14.47
N VAL A 452 -42.01 1.29 15.40
CA VAL A 452 -41.13 0.12 15.30
C VAL A 452 -41.95 -1.14 15.00
N GLN A 453 -43.04 -1.37 15.74
CA GLN A 453 -43.92 -2.53 15.54
C GLN A 453 -44.72 -2.51 14.22
N LYS A 454 -44.78 -1.36 13.53
CA LYS A 454 -45.31 -1.23 12.16
C LYS A 454 -44.23 -1.51 11.12
N VAL A 455 -43.03 -0.93 11.28
CA VAL A 455 -41.92 -1.03 10.31
C VAL A 455 -41.27 -2.41 10.31
N ALA A 456 -41.08 -3.03 11.48
CA ALA A 456 -40.47 -4.35 11.64
C ALA A 456 -41.27 -5.52 11.03
N LYS A 457 -42.49 -5.26 10.53
CA LYS A 457 -43.36 -6.27 9.88
C LYS A 457 -43.38 -6.16 8.36
N ASP A 458 -42.74 -5.13 7.79
CA ASP A 458 -42.73 -4.86 6.36
C ASP A 458 -41.30 -5.03 5.80
N PRO A 459 -40.98 -6.16 5.15
CA PRO A 459 -39.64 -6.42 4.63
C PRO A 459 -39.23 -5.46 3.50
N ALA A 460 -40.17 -4.72 2.88
CA ALA A 460 -39.82 -3.69 1.90
C ALA A 460 -39.16 -2.45 2.54
N ARG A 461 -39.23 -2.30 3.88
CA ARG A 461 -38.71 -1.15 4.63
C ARG A 461 -37.38 -1.43 5.34
N GLY A 462 -36.60 -2.38 4.83
CA GLY A 462 -35.38 -2.88 5.50
C GLY A 462 -34.32 -1.81 5.84
N LEU A 463 -34.15 -0.77 5.02
CA LEU A 463 -33.27 0.37 5.37
C LEU A 463 -33.80 1.16 6.58
N GLU A 464 -35.10 1.40 6.65
CA GLU A 464 -35.73 2.12 7.76
C GLU A 464 -35.75 1.27 9.05
N GLN A 465 -35.82 -0.06 8.92
CA GLN A 465 -35.61 -0.98 10.04
C GLN A 465 -34.20 -0.85 10.63
N LEU A 466 -33.18 -0.66 9.78
CA LEU A 466 -31.79 -0.47 10.20
C LEU A 466 -31.58 0.90 10.86
N GLU A 467 -32.13 1.98 10.30
CA GLU A 467 -32.09 3.31 10.91
C GLU A 467 -32.76 3.33 12.30
N LEU A 468 -33.94 2.70 12.43
CA LEU A 468 -34.61 2.53 13.72
C LEU A 468 -33.79 1.68 14.71
N SER A 469 -33.07 0.65 14.22
CA SER A 469 -32.22 -0.16 15.08
C SER A 469 -30.99 0.60 15.57
N TRP A 470 -30.40 1.48 14.76
CA TRP A 470 -29.30 2.37 15.15
C TRP A 470 -29.72 3.46 16.14
N VAL A 471 -30.93 4.02 15.99
CA VAL A 471 -31.53 4.95 16.98
C VAL A 471 -31.66 4.29 18.35
N LEU A 472 -32.05 3.02 18.41
CA LEU A 472 -32.13 2.26 19.65
C LEU A 472 -30.75 1.84 20.18
N GLU A 473 -29.82 1.44 19.31
CA GLU A 473 -28.48 0.98 19.66
C GLU A 473 -27.66 2.05 20.40
N GLY A 474 -27.76 3.32 19.98
CA GLY A 474 -27.15 4.44 20.70
C GLY A 474 -27.81 4.80 22.04
N LEU A 475 -28.91 4.15 22.40
CA LEU A 475 -29.50 4.17 23.74
C LEU A 475 -29.19 2.89 24.53
N GLY A 476 -28.32 2.01 24.00
CA GLY A 476 -28.04 0.69 24.55
C GLY A 476 -29.22 -0.29 24.48
N ASN A 477 -30.24 -0.01 23.64
CA ASN A 477 -31.44 -0.83 23.49
C ASN A 477 -31.43 -1.61 22.18
N PHE A 478 -31.92 -2.85 22.21
CA PHE A 478 -31.89 -3.77 21.07
C PHE A 478 -33.26 -4.44 20.93
N ASP A 479 -34.08 -3.99 19.97
CA ASP A 479 -35.43 -4.54 19.78
C ASP A 479 -35.38 -5.91 19.06
N PRO A 480 -35.90 -7.00 19.67
CA PRO A 480 -35.87 -8.33 19.06
C PRO A 480 -36.67 -8.45 17.77
N THR A 481 -37.66 -7.58 17.53
CA THR A 481 -38.49 -7.59 16.32
C THR A 481 -37.71 -7.05 15.12
N LEU A 482 -37.05 -5.90 15.30
CA LEU A 482 -36.14 -5.33 14.30
C LEU A 482 -34.96 -6.26 14.03
N GLN A 483 -34.32 -6.76 15.09
CA GLN A 483 -33.22 -7.71 14.97
C GLN A 483 -33.61 -8.97 14.18
N LYS A 484 -34.80 -9.53 14.45
CA LYS A 484 -35.32 -10.66 13.67
C LYS A 484 -35.57 -10.28 12.20
N SER A 485 -36.19 -9.14 11.94
CA SER A 485 -36.50 -8.70 10.57
C SER A 485 -35.23 -8.45 9.75
N LEU A 486 -34.23 -7.80 10.32
CA LEU A 486 -32.94 -7.57 9.67
C LEU A 486 -32.18 -8.88 9.44
N PHE A 487 -32.22 -9.82 10.39
CA PHE A 487 -31.64 -11.16 10.24
C PHE A 487 -32.32 -11.99 9.13
N GLU A 488 -33.64 -11.89 8.98
CA GLU A 488 -34.44 -12.59 7.96
C GLU A 488 -34.49 -11.87 6.60
N SER A 489 -33.87 -10.68 6.49
CA SER A 489 -33.82 -9.89 5.26
C SER A 489 -33.15 -10.63 4.10
N THR A 490 -33.65 -10.44 2.87
CA THR A 490 -33.00 -10.95 1.65
C THR A 490 -31.76 -10.14 1.27
N ASP A 491 -31.68 -8.86 1.65
CA ASP A 491 -30.53 -8.01 1.39
C ASP A 491 -29.38 -8.34 2.36
N GLY A 492 -28.28 -8.87 1.82
CA GLY A 492 -27.10 -9.27 2.59
C GLY A 492 -26.37 -8.10 3.25
N ARG A 493 -26.57 -6.86 2.81
CA ARG A 493 -26.01 -5.66 3.46
C ARG A 493 -26.74 -5.34 4.75
N LEU A 494 -28.05 -5.50 4.78
CA LEU A 494 -28.85 -5.38 6.00
C LEU A 494 -28.51 -6.47 7.02
N ARG A 495 -28.28 -7.72 6.56
CA ARG A 495 -27.79 -8.81 7.42
C ARG A 495 -26.37 -8.54 7.95
N ALA A 496 -25.51 -7.88 7.18
CA ALA A 496 -24.16 -7.51 7.62
C ALA A 496 -24.21 -6.40 8.69
N ALA A 497 -24.99 -5.35 8.45
CA ALA A 497 -25.22 -4.28 9.43
C ALA A 497 -25.87 -4.80 10.73
N TYR A 498 -26.82 -5.74 10.63
CA TYR A 498 -27.34 -6.48 11.78
C TYR A 498 -26.24 -7.25 12.53
N THR A 499 -25.35 -7.92 11.83
CA THR A 499 -24.25 -8.68 12.45
C THR A 499 -23.30 -7.76 13.20
N HIS A 500 -22.99 -6.59 12.62
CA HIS A 500 -22.24 -5.53 13.29
C HIS A 500 -22.98 -5.01 14.54
N GLN A 501 -24.29 -4.80 14.46
CA GLN A 501 -25.12 -4.43 15.62
C GLN A 501 -25.07 -5.47 16.75
N ILE A 502 -25.00 -6.78 16.46
CA ILE A 502 -24.82 -7.81 17.50
C ILE A 502 -23.43 -7.69 18.15
N ALA A 503 -22.38 -7.37 17.39
CA ALA A 503 -21.06 -7.08 17.96
C ALA A 503 -21.12 -5.87 18.92
N ASN A 504 -21.87 -4.82 18.55
CA ASN A 504 -22.09 -3.68 19.43
C ASN A 504 -22.99 -4.00 20.64
N GLN A 505 -23.99 -4.87 20.51
CA GLN A 505 -24.77 -5.38 21.63
C GLN A 505 -23.88 -6.09 22.66
N ILE A 506 -22.91 -6.89 22.21
CA ILE A 506 -21.92 -7.53 23.09
C ILE A 506 -21.07 -6.48 23.83
N ARG A 507 -20.65 -5.38 23.16
CA ARG A 507 -19.93 -4.26 23.79
C ARG A 507 -20.77 -3.54 24.84
N TRP A 508 -22.06 -3.32 24.59
CA TRP A 508 -22.99 -2.74 25.57
C TRP A 508 -23.19 -3.64 26.79
N VAL A 509 -23.36 -4.97 26.59
CA VAL A 509 -23.43 -5.94 27.69
C VAL A 509 -22.14 -5.90 28.52
N LYS A 510 -20.96 -5.98 27.89
CA LYS A 510 -19.65 -5.83 28.55
C LYS A 510 -19.56 -4.54 29.34
N THR A 511 -19.97 -3.40 28.78
CA THR A 511 -19.99 -2.10 29.46
C THR A 511 -20.88 -2.14 30.71
N SER A 512 -22.07 -2.74 30.65
CA SER A 512 -22.96 -2.91 31.81
C SER A 512 -22.46 -3.92 32.85
N GLN A 513 -21.53 -4.81 32.47
CA GLN A 513 -21.02 -5.92 33.28
C GLN A 513 -19.50 -5.82 33.55
N PHE A 514 -18.91 -4.62 33.46
CA PHE A 514 -17.49 -4.35 33.69
C PHE A 514 -16.54 -5.32 32.95
N ASP A 515 -16.75 -5.41 31.64
CA ASP A 515 -16.03 -6.22 30.65
C ASP A 515 -16.07 -7.75 30.87
N SER A 516 -16.98 -8.23 31.73
CA SER A 516 -17.31 -9.65 31.85
C SER A 516 -18.40 -10.10 30.87
N LEU A 517 -18.38 -11.40 30.53
CA LEU A 517 -19.45 -12.17 29.90
C LEU A 517 -19.49 -13.55 30.56
N ASP A 518 -20.70 -14.10 30.75
CA ASP A 518 -20.87 -15.47 31.26
C ASP A 518 -20.81 -16.54 30.14
N ALA A 519 -20.69 -17.81 30.54
CA ALA A 519 -20.56 -18.92 29.59
C ALA A 519 -21.84 -19.22 28.78
N SER A 520 -23.03 -18.96 29.33
CA SER A 520 -24.31 -19.12 28.62
C SER A 520 -24.45 -18.03 27.56
N GLN A 521 -24.16 -16.79 27.95
CA GLN A 521 -24.02 -15.64 27.08
C GLN A 521 -23.08 -15.93 25.89
N ILE A 522 -21.83 -16.31 26.16
CA ILE A 522 -20.84 -16.65 25.12
C ILE A 522 -21.38 -17.77 24.20
N GLY A 523 -22.00 -18.80 24.76
CA GLY A 523 -22.61 -19.89 23.98
C GLY A 523 -23.74 -19.44 23.06
N GLN A 524 -24.63 -18.56 23.53
CA GLN A 524 -25.75 -18.02 22.75
C GLN A 524 -25.27 -17.19 21.54
N TRP A 525 -24.35 -16.25 21.77
CA TRP A 525 -23.81 -15.42 20.67
C TRP A 525 -22.93 -16.24 19.71
N THR A 526 -22.19 -17.23 20.20
CA THR A 526 -21.43 -18.17 19.35
C THR A 526 -22.37 -18.99 18.45
N ALA A 527 -23.50 -19.46 18.98
CA ALA A 527 -24.49 -20.22 18.21
C ALA A 527 -25.18 -19.35 17.13
N LEU A 528 -25.45 -18.08 17.41
CA LEU A 528 -25.94 -17.11 16.42
C LEU A 528 -24.89 -16.84 15.33
N ALA A 529 -23.68 -16.46 15.72
CA ALA A 529 -22.60 -16.15 14.80
C ALA A 529 -22.21 -17.34 13.92
N LYS A 530 -22.27 -18.57 14.44
CA LYS A 530 -22.07 -19.81 13.65
C LYS A 530 -23.03 -19.92 12.45
N ARG A 531 -24.23 -19.35 12.52
CA ARG A 531 -25.17 -19.27 11.38
C ARG A 531 -24.74 -18.19 10.38
N LEU A 532 -24.34 -17.03 10.88
CA LEU A 532 -23.94 -15.86 10.08
C LEU A 532 -22.61 -16.07 9.33
N VAL A 533 -21.64 -16.80 9.90
CA VAL A 533 -20.39 -17.20 9.23
C VAL A 533 -20.64 -18.11 8.01
N GLN A 534 -21.80 -18.77 7.92
CA GLN A 534 -22.20 -19.62 6.80
C GLN A 534 -23.11 -18.91 5.78
N ASP A 535 -23.41 -17.63 5.98
CA ASP A 535 -24.28 -16.84 5.08
C ASP A 535 -23.69 -16.78 3.66
N ASP A 536 -24.54 -16.80 2.64
CA ASP A 536 -24.08 -16.70 1.25
C ASP A 536 -23.40 -15.35 0.98
N HIS A 537 -23.87 -14.27 1.61
CA HIS A 537 -23.33 -12.93 1.44
C HIS A 537 -21.99 -12.76 2.17
N PRO A 538 -20.87 -12.58 1.43
CA PRO A 538 -19.52 -12.59 2.01
C PRO A 538 -19.27 -11.52 3.08
N ARG A 539 -19.91 -10.35 2.98
CA ARG A 539 -19.82 -9.28 4.01
C ARG A 539 -20.41 -9.71 5.36
N VAL A 540 -21.49 -10.50 5.36
CA VAL A 540 -22.10 -11.03 6.60
C VAL A 540 -21.11 -11.96 7.30
N ARG A 541 -20.40 -12.78 6.51
CA ARG A 541 -19.36 -13.68 7.03
C ARG A 541 -18.19 -12.91 7.64
N LEU A 542 -17.78 -11.79 7.04
CA LEU A 542 -16.73 -10.92 7.57
C LEU A 542 -17.11 -10.34 8.94
N GLU A 543 -18.28 -9.70 9.03
CA GLU A 543 -18.79 -9.14 10.28
C GLU A 543 -18.95 -10.24 11.35
N ALA A 544 -19.45 -11.43 10.97
CA ALA A 544 -19.63 -12.55 11.90
C ALA A 544 -18.31 -13.13 12.41
N VAL A 545 -17.27 -13.17 11.57
CA VAL A 545 -15.92 -13.57 11.96
C VAL A 545 -15.29 -12.55 12.93
N ARG A 546 -15.55 -11.25 12.77
CA ARG A 546 -15.07 -10.22 13.71
C ARG A 546 -15.87 -10.18 15.02
N LEU A 547 -17.18 -10.37 14.97
CA LEU A 547 -18.05 -10.60 16.15
C LEU A 547 -17.49 -11.74 17.02
N LEU A 548 -17.14 -12.88 16.41
CA LEU A 548 -16.58 -14.03 17.13
C LEU A 548 -15.26 -13.74 17.86
N ALA A 549 -14.44 -12.78 17.39
CA ALA A 549 -13.23 -12.37 18.09
C ALA A 549 -13.51 -11.77 19.49
N GLN A 550 -14.73 -11.26 19.71
CA GLN A 550 -15.14 -10.70 21.01
C GLN A 550 -15.59 -11.77 22.03
N LEU A 551 -15.69 -13.03 21.63
CA LEU A 551 -16.20 -14.15 22.41
C LEU A 551 -15.06 -15.14 22.74
N PRO A 552 -14.41 -15.03 23.91
CA PRO A 552 -13.19 -15.80 24.22
C PRO A 552 -13.50 -17.27 24.53
N SER A 553 -13.77 -18.07 23.49
CA SER A 553 -13.99 -19.51 23.61
C SER A 553 -13.37 -20.30 22.44
N VAL A 554 -13.12 -21.57 22.72
CA VAL A 554 -12.68 -22.57 21.72
C VAL A 554 -13.77 -22.76 20.64
N ASP A 555 -15.05 -22.75 21.04
CA ASP A 555 -16.18 -22.87 20.11
C ASP A 555 -16.28 -21.68 19.16
N ALA A 556 -15.96 -20.46 19.62
CA ALA A 556 -15.94 -19.27 18.77
C ALA A 556 -14.80 -19.33 17.73
N ALA A 557 -13.62 -19.78 18.16
CA ALA A 557 -12.49 -20.05 17.25
C ALA A 557 -12.86 -21.12 16.20
N GLN A 558 -13.54 -22.20 16.60
CA GLN A 558 -14.03 -23.21 15.65
C GLN A 558 -15.14 -22.69 14.73
N ALA A 559 -16.05 -21.85 15.24
CA ALA A 559 -17.12 -21.26 14.43
C ALA A 559 -16.58 -20.29 13.37
N ALA A 560 -15.52 -19.53 13.65
CA ALA A 560 -14.92 -18.58 12.71
C ALA A 560 -14.35 -19.29 11.48
N CYS A 561 -13.65 -20.41 11.67
CA CYS A 561 -13.07 -21.19 10.57
C CYS A 561 -14.09 -21.76 9.57
N LEU A 562 -15.40 -21.80 9.91
CA LEU A 562 -16.45 -22.21 8.97
C LEU A 562 -16.54 -21.27 7.75
N ALA A 563 -16.00 -20.05 7.82
CA ALA A 563 -15.90 -19.13 6.68
C ALA A 563 -15.16 -19.76 5.48
N LEU A 564 -14.17 -20.64 5.75
CA LEU A 564 -13.36 -21.34 4.74
C LEU A 564 -14.17 -22.34 3.88
N GLN A 565 -15.41 -22.66 4.27
CA GLN A 565 -16.31 -23.54 3.52
C GLN A 565 -17.06 -22.80 2.38
N LYS A 566 -16.84 -21.49 2.26
CA LYS A 566 -17.43 -20.60 1.23
C LYS A 566 -16.29 -19.83 0.52
N PRO A 567 -16.54 -19.21 -0.64
CA PRO A 567 -15.53 -18.40 -1.33
C PRO A 567 -14.98 -17.27 -0.45
N MET A 568 -13.65 -17.17 -0.39
CA MET A 568 -12.89 -16.16 0.36
C MET A 568 -12.45 -15.00 -0.54
N ASP A 569 -12.09 -13.88 0.08
CA ASP A 569 -11.42 -12.73 -0.54
C ASP A 569 -10.40 -12.13 0.45
N ARG A 570 -9.65 -11.08 0.04
CA ARG A 570 -8.58 -10.51 0.86
C ARG A 570 -9.04 -9.95 2.21
N PHE A 571 -10.26 -9.42 2.29
CA PHE A 571 -10.80 -8.79 3.50
C PHE A 571 -11.29 -9.86 4.48
N LEU A 572 -12.05 -10.85 4.00
CA LEU A 572 -12.51 -11.98 4.83
C LEU A 572 -11.35 -12.87 5.30
N ASP A 573 -10.32 -13.06 4.47
CA ASP A 573 -9.10 -13.79 4.82
C ASP A 573 -8.30 -13.06 5.92
N PHE A 574 -8.15 -11.73 5.81
CA PHE A 574 -7.55 -10.93 6.88
C PHE A 574 -8.38 -10.97 8.17
N ALA A 575 -9.70 -10.78 8.07
CA ALA A 575 -10.60 -10.80 9.22
C ALA A 575 -10.52 -12.12 9.99
N LEU A 576 -10.50 -13.26 9.28
CA LEU A 576 -10.33 -14.57 9.89
C LEU A 576 -8.94 -14.75 10.50
N TRP A 577 -7.88 -14.34 9.79
CA TRP A 577 -6.51 -14.37 10.31
C TRP A 577 -6.38 -13.58 11.63
N GLN A 578 -6.95 -12.38 11.69
CA GLN A 578 -6.95 -11.55 12.89
C GLN A 578 -7.78 -12.19 14.01
N THR A 579 -8.99 -12.70 13.71
CA THR A 579 -9.84 -13.41 14.70
C THR A 579 -9.12 -14.61 15.31
N MET A 580 -8.37 -15.38 14.52
CA MET A 580 -7.62 -16.51 15.05
C MET A 580 -6.48 -16.09 15.98
N ARG A 581 -5.91 -14.89 15.79
CA ARG A 581 -4.90 -14.32 16.68
C ARG A 581 -5.53 -13.74 17.95
N ASP A 582 -6.63 -13.01 17.82
CA ASP A 582 -7.40 -12.45 18.95
C ASP A 582 -7.82 -13.57 19.93
N LEU A 583 -8.27 -14.71 19.40
CA LEU A 583 -8.67 -15.89 20.17
C LEU A 583 -7.52 -16.86 20.52
N SER A 584 -6.28 -16.57 20.15
CA SER A 584 -5.14 -17.49 20.35
C SER A 584 -4.91 -17.86 21.82
N SER A 585 -5.21 -16.94 22.74
CA SER A 585 -5.12 -17.16 24.20
C SER A 585 -6.02 -18.30 24.72
N VAL A 586 -7.12 -18.62 24.01
CA VAL A 586 -8.07 -19.68 24.42
C VAL A 586 -7.91 -20.98 23.62
N TRP A 587 -7.75 -20.93 22.29
CA TRP A 587 -7.71 -22.15 21.48
C TRP A 587 -6.32 -22.79 21.40
N LEU A 588 -5.24 -22.00 21.42
CA LEU A 588 -3.88 -22.50 21.24
C LEU A 588 -3.42 -23.39 22.40
N PRO A 589 -3.68 -23.08 23.69
CA PRO A 589 -3.35 -23.99 24.80
C PRO A 589 -4.08 -25.34 24.72
N GLU A 590 -5.37 -25.32 24.36
CA GLU A 590 -6.18 -26.55 24.26
C GLU A 590 -5.82 -27.39 23.03
N PHE A 591 -5.41 -26.75 21.93
CA PHE A 591 -4.82 -27.43 20.77
C PHE A 591 -3.48 -28.10 21.11
N ARG A 592 -2.57 -27.37 21.77
CA ARG A 592 -1.28 -27.90 22.26
C ARG A 592 -1.46 -29.09 23.21
N ALA A 593 -2.47 -29.03 24.09
CA ALA A 593 -2.82 -30.11 25.01
C ALA A 593 -3.49 -31.31 24.32
N GLY A 594 -3.78 -31.24 23.02
CA GLY A 594 -4.48 -32.28 22.26
C GLY A 594 -5.96 -32.44 22.63
N LYS A 595 -6.53 -31.51 23.40
CA LYS A 595 -7.93 -31.52 23.84
C LYS A 595 -8.87 -30.92 22.80
N PHE A 596 -8.37 -30.01 21.96
CA PHE A 596 -9.12 -29.34 20.91
C PHE A 596 -8.49 -29.53 19.53
N ARG A 597 -9.34 -29.67 18.51
CA ARG A 597 -8.99 -29.62 17.08
C ARG A 597 -10.13 -28.98 16.29
N PHE A 598 -9.82 -28.17 15.30
CA PHE A 598 -10.81 -27.54 14.43
C PHE A 598 -11.52 -28.56 13.53
N SER A 599 -12.65 -29.13 13.99
CA SER A 599 -13.55 -30.02 13.22
C SER A 599 -12.92 -31.23 12.50
N ASN A 600 -11.65 -31.56 12.79
CA ASN A 600 -10.77 -32.37 11.93
C ASN A 600 -10.69 -31.89 10.46
N ASP A 601 -11.05 -30.63 10.18
CA ASP A 601 -10.89 -30.03 8.87
C ASP A 601 -9.43 -29.55 8.69
N PRO A 602 -8.69 -30.13 7.72
CA PRO A 602 -7.30 -29.75 7.46
C PRO A 602 -7.13 -28.27 7.14
N ALA A 603 -8.07 -27.66 6.40
CA ALA A 603 -7.97 -26.27 5.96
C ALA A 603 -8.06 -25.32 7.16
N SER A 604 -9.05 -25.52 8.03
CA SER A 604 -9.20 -24.81 9.30
C SER A 604 -7.97 -24.92 10.19
N ILE A 605 -7.39 -26.11 10.33
CA ILE A 605 -6.21 -26.31 11.20
C ILE A 605 -4.98 -25.63 10.59
N ALA A 606 -4.72 -25.82 9.29
CA ALA A 606 -3.61 -25.18 8.60
C ALA A 606 -3.72 -23.64 8.65
N PHE A 607 -4.92 -23.09 8.47
CA PHE A 607 -5.18 -21.66 8.54
C PHE A 607 -4.94 -21.10 9.95
N ALA A 608 -5.54 -21.70 10.99
CA ALA A 608 -5.41 -21.22 12.36
C ALA A 608 -3.95 -21.26 12.86
N LEU A 609 -3.19 -22.30 12.49
CA LEU A 609 -1.77 -22.42 12.84
C LEU A 609 -0.90 -21.41 12.07
N LYS A 610 -1.21 -21.16 10.78
CA LYS A 610 -0.60 -20.06 10.01
C LYS A 610 -0.95 -18.68 10.56
N ALA A 611 -2.13 -18.50 11.14
CA ALA A 611 -2.49 -17.25 11.80
C ALA A 611 -1.75 -17.07 13.14
N ALA A 612 -1.54 -18.15 13.91
CA ALA A 612 -0.81 -18.11 15.17
C ALA A 612 0.69 -17.82 15.00
N GLU A 613 1.32 -18.43 13.98
CA GLU A 613 2.78 -18.39 13.73
C GLU A 613 3.62 -18.92 14.92
N ASP A 614 3.08 -19.88 15.68
CA ASP A 614 3.68 -20.34 16.94
C ASP A 614 4.52 -21.63 16.75
N PRO A 615 5.86 -21.58 16.93
CA PRO A 615 6.74 -22.73 16.71
C PRO A 615 6.48 -23.92 17.65
N SER A 616 5.82 -23.72 18.79
CA SER A 616 5.49 -24.80 19.72
C SER A 616 4.41 -25.75 19.18
N THR A 617 3.76 -25.41 18.06
CA THR A 617 2.73 -26.27 17.43
C THR A 617 3.31 -27.29 16.46
N ILE A 618 4.58 -27.16 16.07
CA ILE A 618 5.17 -27.89 14.94
C ILE A 618 5.24 -29.41 15.16
N ASP A 619 5.42 -29.90 16.40
CA ASP A 619 5.34 -31.34 16.68
C ASP A 619 3.92 -31.90 16.51
N ALA A 620 2.89 -31.10 16.79
CA ALA A 620 1.50 -31.48 16.53
C ALA A 620 1.20 -31.48 15.01
N VAL A 621 1.72 -30.51 14.26
CA VAL A 621 1.62 -30.46 12.79
C VAL A 621 2.30 -31.67 12.15
N LEU A 622 3.52 -32.00 12.57
CA LEU A 622 4.26 -33.18 12.08
C LEU A 622 3.48 -34.48 12.32
N LYS A 623 2.90 -34.65 13.51
CA LYS A 623 2.03 -35.79 13.80
C LYS A 623 0.80 -35.83 12.89
N MET A 624 0.19 -34.68 12.61
CA MET A 624 -0.98 -34.59 11.75
C MET A 624 -0.70 -34.88 10.27
N LEU A 625 0.52 -34.61 9.77
CA LEU A 625 0.91 -35.00 8.41
C LEU A 625 0.87 -36.53 8.20
N ASP A 626 1.01 -37.31 9.27
CA ASP A 626 0.95 -38.78 9.25
C ASP A 626 -0.47 -39.33 9.47
N GLU A 627 -1.40 -38.51 9.96
CA GLU A 627 -2.77 -38.93 10.21
C GLU A 627 -3.52 -39.14 8.88
N LYS A 628 -4.31 -40.23 8.79
CA LYS A 628 -5.22 -40.45 7.66
C LYS A 628 -6.37 -39.45 7.73
N ILE A 629 -6.11 -38.26 7.21
CA ILE A 629 -7.12 -37.23 6.95
C ILE A 629 -8.17 -37.81 5.99
N THR A 630 -9.34 -38.13 6.54
CA THR A 630 -10.54 -38.49 5.80
C THR A 630 -11.35 -37.22 5.53
N SER A 631 -11.23 -36.70 4.31
CA SER A 631 -12.06 -35.59 3.81
C SER A 631 -12.88 -36.09 2.62
N ASP A 632 -14.16 -35.77 2.59
CA ASP A 632 -15.03 -36.01 1.43
C ASP A 632 -14.64 -35.14 0.22
N ALA A 633 -13.75 -34.16 0.41
CA ALA A 633 -13.13 -33.32 -0.61
C ALA A 633 -11.59 -33.51 -0.62
N PRO A 634 -11.04 -34.42 -1.46
CA PRO A 634 -9.60 -34.75 -1.46
C PRO A 634 -8.65 -33.59 -1.77
N ALA A 635 -9.05 -32.66 -2.65
CA ALA A 635 -8.22 -31.51 -3.05
C ALA A 635 -7.92 -30.57 -1.87
N ASN A 636 -8.92 -30.31 -1.03
CA ASN A 636 -8.79 -29.43 0.15
C ASN A 636 -7.84 -30.04 1.20
N ALA A 637 -7.89 -31.37 1.37
CA ALA A 637 -6.95 -32.08 2.23
C ALA A 637 -5.50 -31.96 1.73
N GLN A 638 -5.28 -31.96 0.41
CA GLN A 638 -3.93 -31.79 -0.14
C GLN A 638 -3.40 -30.36 0.01
N ALA A 639 -4.23 -29.34 -0.27
CA ALA A 639 -3.87 -27.93 -0.08
C ALA A 639 -3.50 -27.62 1.39
N ALA A 640 -4.25 -28.19 2.34
CA ALA A 640 -3.95 -28.06 3.76
C ALA A 640 -2.64 -28.74 4.17
N ARG A 641 -2.36 -29.97 3.68
CA ARG A 641 -1.08 -30.65 3.92
C ARG A 641 0.10 -29.85 3.36
N SER A 642 -0.05 -29.25 2.19
CA SER A 642 0.92 -28.32 1.62
C SER A 642 1.19 -27.14 2.56
N THR A 643 0.14 -26.48 3.08
CA THR A 643 0.28 -25.38 4.05
C THR A 643 0.91 -25.83 5.37
N MET A 644 0.58 -27.03 5.88
CA MET A 644 1.22 -27.63 7.05
C MET A 644 2.71 -27.91 6.82
N ALA A 645 3.08 -28.41 5.63
CA ALA A 645 4.47 -28.62 5.27
C ALA A 645 5.25 -27.29 5.15
N ILE A 646 4.64 -26.24 4.60
CA ILE A 646 5.19 -24.88 4.58
C ILE A 646 5.47 -24.40 6.00
N LEU A 647 4.51 -24.53 6.92
CA LEU A 647 4.67 -24.15 8.33
C LEU A 647 5.83 -24.88 9.03
N VAL A 648 5.99 -26.18 8.79
CA VAL A 648 7.12 -26.96 9.35
C VAL A 648 8.45 -26.54 8.71
N ALA A 649 8.47 -26.20 7.42
CA ALA A 649 9.66 -25.68 6.75
C ALA A 649 10.06 -24.27 7.24
N GLU A 650 9.10 -23.39 7.53
CA GLU A 650 9.34 -22.00 7.93
C GLU A 650 9.61 -21.82 9.43
N LEU A 651 8.88 -22.53 10.29
CA LEU A 651 8.89 -22.36 11.75
C LEU A 651 9.54 -23.53 12.52
N GLY A 652 9.79 -24.66 11.86
CA GLY A 652 10.37 -25.84 12.50
C GLY A 652 11.87 -25.72 12.77
N ASN A 653 12.34 -26.30 13.88
CA ASN A 653 13.76 -26.48 14.15
C ASN A 653 14.39 -27.57 13.25
N GLY A 654 15.72 -27.70 13.25
CA GLY A 654 16.43 -28.64 12.37
C GLY A 654 15.95 -30.10 12.48
N ALA A 655 15.62 -30.58 13.68
CA ALA A 655 15.10 -31.94 13.89
C ALA A 655 13.64 -32.11 13.39
N GLN A 656 12.84 -31.05 13.41
CA GLN A 656 11.48 -31.03 12.86
C GLN A 656 11.50 -30.93 11.33
N GLN A 657 12.41 -30.13 10.77
CA GLN A 657 12.65 -30.03 9.33
C GLN A 657 13.21 -31.34 8.75
N ALA A 658 14.11 -32.04 9.46
CA ALA A 658 14.60 -33.37 9.06
C ALA A 658 13.44 -34.38 8.88
N LYS A 659 12.52 -34.44 9.86
CA LYS A 659 11.30 -35.26 9.75
C LYS A 659 10.46 -34.87 8.52
N LEU A 660 10.34 -33.59 8.19
CA LEU A 660 9.62 -33.19 6.98
C LEU A 660 10.33 -33.68 5.71
N ILE A 661 11.67 -33.62 5.65
CA ILE A 661 12.44 -34.12 4.50
C ILE A 661 12.13 -35.59 4.21
N ASP A 662 12.03 -36.45 5.22
CA ASP A 662 11.66 -37.88 5.05
C ASP A 662 10.34 -38.03 4.27
N ARG A 663 9.36 -37.16 4.56
CA ARG A 663 8.07 -37.13 3.86
C ARG A 663 8.21 -36.55 2.45
N LEU A 664 9.06 -35.54 2.25
CA LEU A 664 9.29 -34.91 0.94
C LEU A 664 10.02 -35.80 -0.06
N ILE A 665 10.61 -36.94 0.33
CA ILE A 665 11.42 -37.80 -0.56
C ILE A 665 10.90 -39.24 -0.76
N ASP A 666 9.93 -39.71 0.02
CA ASP A 666 9.31 -41.03 -0.18
C ASP A 666 8.48 -41.06 -1.50
N PRO A 667 8.68 -42.06 -2.39
CA PRO A 667 7.85 -42.26 -3.57
C PRO A 667 6.66 -43.23 -3.35
N VAL A 668 6.55 -43.89 -2.20
CA VAL A 668 5.59 -45.00 -1.94
C VAL A 668 4.40 -44.57 -1.06
N ALA A 669 4.34 -43.33 -0.56
CA ALA A 669 3.20 -42.79 0.20
C ALA A 669 2.07 -42.27 -0.73
N PRO A 670 1.01 -43.04 -1.08
CA PRO A 670 0.28 -42.80 -2.33
C PRO A 670 -0.86 -41.77 -2.24
N THR A 671 -1.04 -41.02 -1.15
CA THR A 671 -2.28 -40.23 -0.89
C THR A 671 -2.11 -38.88 -0.16
N SER A 672 -0.89 -38.33 -0.03
CA SER A 672 -0.68 -37.15 0.85
C SER A 672 0.37 -36.10 0.49
N LEU A 673 1.26 -36.32 -0.49
CA LEU A 673 2.38 -35.40 -0.74
C LEU A 673 2.06 -34.30 -1.76
N PRO A 674 2.64 -33.09 -1.60
CA PRO A 674 2.51 -32.02 -2.60
C PRO A 674 3.03 -32.42 -3.98
N GLU A 675 2.65 -31.67 -5.02
CA GLU A 675 3.21 -31.81 -6.37
C GLU A 675 4.76 -31.71 -6.35
N GLU A 676 5.44 -32.37 -7.30
CA GLU A 676 6.91 -32.48 -7.34
C GLU A 676 7.60 -31.10 -7.26
N ALA A 677 7.04 -30.09 -7.93
CA ALA A 677 7.54 -28.72 -7.87
C ALA A 677 7.46 -28.10 -6.46
N LEU A 678 6.37 -28.33 -5.73
CA LEU A 678 6.22 -27.83 -4.35
C LEU A 678 7.06 -28.65 -3.37
N ARG A 679 7.28 -29.96 -3.60
CA ARG A 679 8.27 -30.74 -2.85
C ARG A 679 9.67 -30.15 -3.01
N GLY A 680 10.06 -29.78 -4.23
CA GLY A 680 11.33 -29.11 -4.51
C GLY A 680 11.44 -27.72 -3.88
N GLN A 681 10.37 -26.91 -3.93
CA GLN A 681 10.32 -25.61 -3.24
C GLN A 681 10.47 -25.74 -1.71
N LEU A 682 9.77 -26.69 -1.09
CA LEU A 682 9.86 -26.95 0.34
C LEU A 682 11.27 -27.42 0.74
N LEU A 683 11.87 -28.33 -0.05
CA LEU A 683 13.24 -28.79 0.19
C LEU A 683 14.26 -27.65 0.05
N GLN A 684 14.06 -26.74 -0.92
CA GLN A 684 14.88 -25.54 -1.10
C GLN A 684 14.72 -24.57 0.08
N ALA A 685 13.49 -24.33 0.56
CA ALA A 685 13.25 -23.48 1.73
C ALA A 685 13.92 -24.02 3.01
N ILE A 686 13.90 -25.35 3.21
CA ILE A 686 14.62 -26.02 4.32
C ILE A 686 16.13 -25.89 4.14
N LEU A 687 16.65 -26.06 2.91
CA LEU A 687 18.07 -25.83 2.61
C LEU A 687 18.48 -24.40 2.95
N ASP A 688 17.77 -23.40 2.44
CA ASP A 688 18.05 -21.98 2.68
C ASP A 688 17.93 -21.61 4.16
N ALA A 689 17.02 -22.22 4.91
CA ALA A 689 16.92 -22.07 6.36
C ALA A 689 18.12 -22.71 7.10
N SER A 690 18.56 -23.91 6.68
CA SER A 690 19.73 -24.60 7.28
C SER A 690 21.05 -23.87 7.02
N LEU A 691 21.23 -23.33 5.80
CA LEU A 691 22.38 -22.52 5.41
C LEU A 691 22.43 -21.22 6.23
N ARG A 692 21.30 -20.51 6.36
CA ARG A 692 21.21 -19.28 7.19
C ARG A 692 21.55 -19.50 8.65
N ARG A 693 21.25 -20.68 9.21
CA ARG A 693 21.62 -21.06 10.59
C ARG A 693 23.02 -21.68 10.73
N LYS A 694 23.74 -21.90 9.62
CA LYS A 694 25.00 -22.67 9.56
C LYS A 694 24.89 -24.05 10.23
N GLU A 695 23.70 -24.65 10.17
CA GLU A 695 23.31 -25.88 10.87
C GLU A 695 23.26 -27.06 9.89
N ALA A 696 24.10 -28.08 10.11
CA ALA A 696 23.94 -29.35 9.42
C ALA A 696 22.75 -30.12 10.01
N LEU A 697 21.75 -30.43 9.18
CA LEU A 697 20.59 -31.20 9.62
C LEU A 697 20.98 -32.63 9.99
N ALA A 698 20.36 -33.18 11.04
CA ALA A 698 20.50 -34.58 11.42
C ALA A 698 19.70 -35.46 10.44
N ILE A 699 20.31 -35.83 9.33
CA ILE A 699 19.71 -36.67 8.28
C ILE A 699 19.97 -38.16 8.56
N GLU A 700 18.90 -38.95 8.63
CA GLU A 700 18.98 -40.40 8.83
C GLU A 700 19.59 -41.13 7.61
N PRO A 701 20.24 -42.29 7.78
CA PRO A 701 20.91 -43.00 6.67
C PRO A 701 19.98 -43.39 5.50
N ALA A 702 18.71 -43.71 5.78
CA ALA A 702 17.73 -43.99 4.73
C ALA A 702 17.39 -42.73 3.91
N THR A 703 17.25 -41.60 4.59
CA THR A 703 16.96 -40.28 4.02
C THR A 703 18.13 -39.78 3.17
N ALA A 704 19.36 -39.99 3.62
CA ALA A 704 20.59 -39.76 2.86
C ALA A 704 20.63 -40.55 1.54
N VAL A 705 20.28 -41.84 1.57
CA VAL A 705 20.19 -42.69 0.38
C VAL A 705 19.09 -42.22 -0.58
N ALA A 706 17.92 -41.84 -0.06
CA ALA A 706 16.81 -41.35 -0.88
C ALA A 706 17.11 -40.00 -1.55
N LEU A 707 17.73 -39.03 -0.85
CA LEU A 707 18.23 -37.78 -1.44
C LEU A 707 19.26 -38.05 -2.55
N THR A 708 20.19 -38.98 -2.31
CA THR A 708 21.18 -39.38 -3.32
C THR A 708 20.51 -39.98 -4.56
N ASN A 709 19.52 -40.86 -4.38
CA ASN A 709 18.77 -41.45 -5.48
C ASN A 709 17.96 -40.41 -6.29
N LEU A 710 17.40 -39.40 -5.64
CA LEU A 710 16.72 -38.29 -6.32
C LEU A 710 17.69 -37.44 -7.15
N ALA A 711 18.89 -37.16 -6.62
CA ALA A 711 19.95 -36.48 -7.36
C ALA A 711 20.38 -37.30 -8.59
N GLU A 712 20.57 -38.61 -8.46
CA GLU A 712 20.86 -39.51 -9.59
C GLU A 712 19.74 -39.57 -10.63
N GLN A 713 18.47 -39.46 -10.22
CA GLN A 713 17.36 -39.36 -11.16
C GLN A 713 17.40 -38.06 -11.97
N ALA A 714 17.71 -36.91 -11.35
CA ALA A 714 17.90 -35.65 -12.09
C ALA A 714 19.08 -35.74 -13.07
N ILE A 715 20.21 -36.33 -12.68
CA ILE A 715 21.36 -36.60 -13.57
C ILE A 715 20.95 -37.53 -14.73
N ALA A 716 20.09 -38.52 -14.50
CA ALA A 716 19.59 -39.42 -15.53
C ALA A 716 18.57 -38.77 -16.48
N LYS A 717 17.70 -37.87 -15.99
CA LYS A 717 16.81 -37.01 -16.81
C LYS A 717 17.65 -36.09 -17.71
N ASP A 718 18.63 -35.41 -17.13
CA ASP A 718 19.58 -34.52 -17.82
C ASP A 718 20.32 -35.20 -18.97
N LYS A 719 20.87 -36.41 -18.76
CA LYS A 719 21.55 -37.20 -19.81
C LYS A 719 20.62 -37.73 -20.91
N LYS A 720 19.30 -37.61 -20.75
CA LYS A 720 18.30 -37.86 -21.81
C LYS A 720 17.85 -36.58 -22.52
N SER A 721 18.47 -35.44 -22.21
CA SER A 721 18.09 -34.10 -22.68
C SER A 721 16.69 -33.67 -22.23
N GLU A 722 16.21 -34.18 -21.10
CA GLU A 722 14.97 -33.69 -20.45
C GLU A 722 15.25 -32.36 -19.72
N SER A 723 14.38 -31.36 -19.91
CA SER A 723 14.56 -30.03 -19.30
C SER A 723 14.20 -30.04 -17.81
N LEU A 724 15.14 -29.68 -16.94
CA LEU A 724 14.95 -29.59 -15.50
C LEU A 724 14.64 -28.17 -15.06
N ALA A 725 13.56 -27.98 -14.29
CA ALA A 725 13.25 -26.71 -13.65
C ALA A 725 14.22 -26.42 -12.48
N PRO A 726 14.48 -25.15 -12.12
CA PRO A 726 15.30 -24.81 -10.96
C PRO A 726 14.80 -25.39 -9.62
N THR A 727 13.50 -25.72 -9.56
CA THR A 727 12.78 -26.35 -8.43
C THR A 727 12.47 -27.84 -8.66
N ASP A 728 13.10 -28.51 -9.64
CA ASP A 728 13.03 -29.97 -9.75
C ASP A 728 13.55 -30.62 -8.45
N LEU A 729 12.81 -31.59 -7.91
CA LEU A 729 13.09 -32.18 -6.61
C LEU A 729 14.46 -32.85 -6.55
N GLY A 730 14.89 -33.52 -7.63
CA GLY A 730 16.21 -34.15 -7.71
C GLY A 730 17.34 -33.13 -7.88
N LEU A 731 17.09 -32.05 -8.62
CA LEU A 731 18.05 -30.94 -8.75
C LEU A 731 18.25 -30.20 -7.41
N VAL A 732 17.19 -30.04 -6.61
CA VAL A 732 17.30 -29.49 -5.25
C VAL A 732 17.99 -30.48 -4.31
N ALA A 733 17.64 -31.77 -4.35
CA ALA A 733 18.31 -32.81 -3.56
C ALA A 733 19.83 -32.88 -3.83
N LEU A 734 20.27 -32.67 -5.08
CA LEU A 734 21.70 -32.56 -5.42
C LEU A 734 22.39 -31.39 -4.69
N ARG A 735 21.70 -30.26 -4.49
CA ARG A 735 22.22 -29.09 -3.76
C ARG A 735 22.35 -29.33 -2.26
N THR A 736 21.58 -30.24 -1.66
CA THR A 736 21.62 -30.49 -0.21
C THR A 736 22.75 -31.41 0.24
N LEU A 737 23.32 -32.22 -0.68
CA LEU A 737 24.27 -33.29 -0.33
C LEU A 737 25.53 -32.78 0.39
N GLY A 738 26.15 -31.70 -0.11
CA GLY A 738 27.32 -31.08 0.52
C GLY A 738 27.00 -30.30 1.81
N PRO A 739 26.05 -29.34 1.81
CA PRO A 739 25.63 -28.61 3.01
C PRO A 739 25.29 -29.49 4.22
N TRP A 740 24.55 -30.58 4.00
CA TRP A 740 24.16 -31.52 5.06
C TRP A 740 25.15 -32.68 5.24
N ARG A 741 26.31 -32.64 4.55
CA ARG A 741 27.43 -33.57 4.69
C ARG A 741 27.03 -35.05 4.52
N ILE A 742 26.20 -35.33 3.52
CA ILE A 742 25.68 -36.66 3.24
C ILE A 742 26.85 -37.62 2.92
N ALA A 743 26.99 -38.68 3.71
CA ALA A 743 28.14 -39.58 3.64
C ALA A 743 28.23 -40.31 2.29
N GLY A 744 29.43 -40.40 1.72
CA GLY A 744 29.71 -41.13 0.48
C GLY A 744 29.32 -40.42 -0.82
N THR A 745 28.72 -39.23 -0.78
CA THR A 745 28.31 -38.50 -2.00
C THR A 745 29.39 -37.58 -2.57
N ARG A 746 30.49 -37.34 -1.83
CA ARG A 746 31.54 -36.36 -2.17
C ARG A 746 32.08 -36.54 -3.60
N ASP A 747 32.71 -37.69 -3.85
CA ASP A 747 33.36 -38.00 -5.13
C ASP A 747 32.36 -37.92 -6.29
N ARG A 748 31.08 -38.19 -6.02
CA ARG A 748 29.99 -38.11 -6.99
C ARG A 748 29.63 -36.67 -7.33
N ILE A 749 29.45 -35.78 -6.36
CA ILE A 749 29.18 -34.35 -6.63
C ILE A 749 30.39 -33.64 -7.26
N GLU A 750 31.60 -33.99 -6.85
CA GLU A 750 32.83 -33.49 -7.47
C GLU A 750 32.95 -33.97 -8.93
N ALA A 751 32.65 -35.23 -9.23
CA ALA A 751 32.65 -35.75 -10.60
C ALA A 751 31.57 -35.10 -11.49
N ILE A 752 30.34 -34.96 -11.00
CA ILE A 752 29.22 -34.37 -11.76
C ILE A 752 29.46 -32.89 -12.05
N SER A 753 30.08 -32.14 -11.14
CA SER A 753 30.47 -30.74 -11.39
C SER A 753 31.42 -30.58 -12.60
N GLN A 754 32.23 -31.60 -12.88
CA GLN A 754 33.22 -31.65 -13.97
C GLN A 754 32.70 -32.37 -15.23
N ASP A 755 31.53 -33.00 -15.18
CA ASP A 755 31.00 -33.79 -16.30
C ASP A 755 30.48 -32.89 -17.43
N ALA A 756 31.34 -32.64 -18.42
CA ALA A 756 31.01 -31.85 -19.60
C ALA A 756 29.92 -32.46 -20.51
N SER A 757 29.44 -33.68 -20.22
CA SER A 757 28.26 -34.27 -20.90
C SER A 757 26.93 -33.89 -20.25
N SER A 758 26.93 -33.31 -19.04
CA SER A 758 25.74 -32.82 -18.34
C SER A 758 25.48 -31.33 -18.57
N THR A 759 24.22 -30.90 -18.48
CA THR A 759 23.87 -29.48 -18.69
C THR A 759 24.38 -28.58 -17.56
N SER A 760 24.45 -27.27 -17.82
CA SER A 760 24.90 -26.31 -16.81
C SER A 760 24.02 -26.33 -15.55
N ALA A 761 22.72 -26.60 -15.66
CA ALA A 761 21.82 -26.65 -14.51
C ALA A 761 22.24 -27.72 -13.47
N VAL A 762 22.52 -28.95 -13.92
CA VAL A 762 22.97 -30.04 -13.04
C VAL A 762 24.38 -29.78 -12.51
N ARG A 763 25.29 -29.31 -13.36
CA ARG A 763 26.67 -28.99 -12.96
C ARG A 763 26.73 -27.87 -11.92
N VAL A 764 25.92 -26.82 -12.08
CA VAL A 764 25.77 -25.71 -11.11
C VAL A 764 25.17 -26.17 -9.79
N ALA A 765 24.17 -27.08 -9.82
CA ALA A 765 23.60 -27.65 -8.60
C ALA A 765 24.64 -28.49 -7.82
N ALA A 766 25.44 -29.30 -8.52
CA ALA A 766 26.57 -30.03 -7.92
C ALA A 766 27.64 -29.08 -7.37
N LEU A 767 28.01 -28.02 -8.12
CA LEU A 767 28.97 -26.99 -7.69
C LEU A 767 28.55 -26.28 -6.39
N ARG A 768 27.29 -25.88 -6.27
CA ARG A 768 26.75 -25.27 -5.04
C ARG A 768 26.80 -26.24 -3.85
N SER A 769 26.62 -27.53 -4.12
CA SER A 769 26.82 -28.60 -3.13
C SER A 769 28.30 -28.68 -2.69
N VAL A 770 29.24 -28.72 -3.65
CA VAL A 770 30.69 -28.77 -3.40
C VAL A 770 31.19 -27.55 -2.62
N ALA A 771 30.72 -26.34 -2.95
CA ALA A 771 31.16 -25.11 -2.30
C ALA A 771 30.94 -25.11 -0.78
N ASN A 772 29.84 -25.70 -0.32
CA ASN A 772 29.49 -25.81 1.09
C ASN A 772 30.30 -26.85 1.88
N LEU A 773 31.15 -27.66 1.22
CA LEU A 773 32.10 -28.54 1.93
C LEU A 773 33.22 -27.73 2.62
N GLY A 774 33.63 -26.59 2.03
CA GLY A 774 34.56 -25.62 2.64
C GLY A 774 36.01 -26.08 2.83
N ASP A 775 36.37 -27.31 2.47
CA ASP A 775 37.73 -27.83 2.54
C ASP A 775 38.59 -27.45 1.32
N ASP A 776 39.89 -27.74 1.40
CA ASP A 776 40.85 -27.32 0.38
C ASP A 776 40.70 -28.06 -0.96
N SER A 777 40.14 -29.27 -0.98
CA SER A 777 39.84 -29.99 -2.23
C SER A 777 38.70 -29.30 -2.97
N ALA A 778 37.62 -28.95 -2.24
CA ALA A 778 36.51 -28.18 -2.79
C ALA A 778 36.97 -26.79 -3.30
N LYS A 779 37.81 -26.07 -2.54
CA LYS A 779 38.37 -24.77 -2.97
C LYS A 779 39.20 -24.89 -4.25
N ASN A 780 40.04 -25.92 -4.37
CA ASN A 780 40.85 -26.15 -5.57
C ASN A 780 39.98 -26.47 -6.79
N LEU A 781 38.94 -27.28 -6.62
CA LEU A 781 37.99 -27.62 -7.68
C LEU A 781 37.18 -26.39 -8.14
N LEU A 782 36.71 -25.56 -7.21
CA LEU A 782 36.07 -24.28 -7.53
C LEU A 782 37.02 -23.37 -8.33
N ALA A 783 38.27 -23.21 -7.87
CA ALA A 783 39.26 -22.40 -8.56
C ALA A 783 39.51 -22.87 -10.00
N GLN A 784 39.60 -24.18 -10.23
CA GLN A 784 39.72 -24.79 -11.56
C GLN A 784 38.50 -24.50 -12.44
N LEU A 785 37.28 -24.68 -11.90
CA LEU A 785 36.03 -24.52 -12.66
C LEU A 785 35.66 -23.06 -12.95
N THR A 786 36.32 -22.06 -12.35
CA THR A 786 36.20 -20.65 -12.78
C THR A 786 36.59 -20.42 -14.24
N GLN A 787 37.30 -21.36 -14.88
CA GLN A 787 37.68 -21.29 -16.29
C GLN A 787 36.89 -22.20 -17.23
N ASP A 788 35.82 -22.85 -16.74
CA ASP A 788 34.99 -23.78 -17.53
C ASP A 788 34.46 -23.16 -18.84
N ALA A 789 34.19 -24.00 -19.85
CA ALA A 789 33.63 -23.55 -21.12
C ALA A 789 32.17 -23.06 -20.97
N SER A 790 31.41 -23.60 -20.02
CA SER A 790 30.08 -23.11 -19.65
C SER A 790 30.19 -21.90 -18.73
N ILE A 791 29.65 -20.76 -19.17
CA ILE A 791 29.71 -19.51 -18.40
C ILE A 791 28.94 -19.60 -17.08
N ASP A 792 27.82 -20.32 -17.04
CA ASP A 792 27.01 -20.50 -15.82
C ASP A 792 27.79 -21.29 -14.75
N VAL A 793 28.54 -22.32 -15.19
CA VAL A 793 29.40 -23.14 -14.32
C VAL A 793 30.58 -22.33 -13.83
N ALA A 794 31.21 -21.54 -14.70
CA ALA A 794 32.29 -20.63 -14.34
C ALA A 794 31.83 -19.59 -13.31
N ILE A 795 30.66 -18.98 -13.51
CA ILE A 795 30.05 -18.03 -12.55
C ILE A 795 29.75 -18.71 -11.22
N ALA A 796 29.08 -19.87 -11.21
CA ALA A 796 28.77 -20.59 -9.96
C ALA A 796 30.03 -21.02 -9.19
N ALA A 797 31.11 -21.35 -9.92
CA ALA A 797 32.41 -21.66 -9.32
C ALA A 797 33.08 -20.40 -8.73
N MET A 798 32.96 -19.24 -9.38
CA MET A 798 33.42 -17.95 -8.84
C MET A 798 32.58 -17.53 -7.62
N GLU A 799 31.25 -17.72 -7.64
CA GLU A 799 30.36 -17.48 -6.50
C GLU A 799 30.78 -18.33 -5.28
N GLY A 800 30.96 -19.64 -5.44
CA GLY A 800 31.41 -20.51 -4.35
C GLY A 800 32.86 -20.22 -3.91
N GLN A 801 33.73 -19.78 -4.83
CA GLN A 801 35.08 -19.32 -4.47
C GLN A 801 35.03 -18.03 -3.64
N ALA A 802 34.06 -17.13 -3.89
CA ALA A 802 33.97 -15.84 -3.23
C ALA A 802 33.74 -15.96 -1.71
N ASP A 803 33.06 -17.02 -1.27
CA ASP A 803 32.74 -17.29 0.14
C ASP A 803 33.97 -17.74 0.95
N THR A 804 35.07 -18.12 0.29
CA THR A 804 36.34 -18.52 0.93
C THR A 804 37.54 -17.66 0.54
N ASN A 805 37.53 -17.07 -0.66
CA ASN A 805 38.58 -16.20 -1.19
C ASN A 805 38.01 -15.22 -2.24
N LEU A 806 37.29 -14.20 -1.76
CA LEU A 806 36.70 -13.13 -2.55
C LEU A 806 37.70 -12.44 -3.50
N GLY A 807 38.95 -12.27 -3.07
CA GLY A 807 40.03 -11.68 -3.86
C GLY A 807 40.41 -12.52 -5.09
N ALA A 808 40.50 -13.84 -4.93
CA ALA A 808 40.72 -14.75 -6.06
C ALA A 808 39.50 -14.78 -7.00
N ALA A 809 38.30 -14.91 -6.44
CA ALA A 809 37.06 -14.93 -7.21
C ALA A 809 36.87 -13.65 -8.04
N SER A 810 37.15 -12.47 -7.46
CA SER A 810 37.04 -11.18 -8.15
C SER A 810 38.02 -11.07 -9.32
N LYS A 811 39.25 -11.58 -9.15
CA LYS A 811 40.25 -11.65 -10.23
C LYS A 811 39.83 -12.63 -11.33
N SER A 812 39.28 -13.80 -10.98
CA SER A 812 38.75 -14.76 -11.94
C SER A 812 37.61 -14.16 -12.76
N LEU A 813 36.69 -13.43 -12.12
CA LEU A 813 35.55 -12.76 -12.76
C LEU A 813 35.99 -11.66 -13.72
N ILE A 814 36.79 -10.69 -13.25
CA ILE A 814 37.29 -9.60 -14.09
C ILE A 814 38.21 -10.13 -15.20
N GLY A 815 39.05 -11.12 -14.91
CA GLY A 815 39.86 -11.79 -15.92
C GLY A 815 39.01 -12.46 -17.00
N ARG A 816 37.90 -13.13 -16.62
CA ARG A 816 36.99 -13.73 -17.58
C ARG A 816 36.26 -12.68 -18.43
N LEU A 817 35.82 -11.58 -17.82
CA LEU A 817 35.18 -10.44 -18.48
C LEU A 817 36.07 -9.81 -19.57
N VAL A 818 37.38 -9.75 -19.34
CA VAL A 818 38.37 -9.29 -20.32
C VAL A 818 38.58 -10.31 -21.43
N SER A 819 38.64 -11.60 -21.09
CA SER A 819 38.90 -12.68 -22.07
C SER A 819 37.71 -13.03 -22.96
N ASP A 820 36.48 -12.82 -22.48
CA ASP A 820 35.24 -13.10 -23.21
C ASP A 820 34.21 -11.95 -23.04
N PRO A 821 34.41 -10.82 -23.74
CA PRO A 821 33.48 -9.69 -23.71
C PRO A 821 32.06 -10.04 -24.22
N SER A 822 31.90 -11.16 -24.95
CA SER A 822 30.58 -11.61 -25.42
C SER A 822 29.67 -12.07 -24.28
N ARG A 823 30.25 -12.37 -23.11
CA ARG A 823 29.55 -12.79 -21.89
C ARG A 823 29.50 -11.71 -20.81
N ALA A 824 29.78 -10.45 -21.19
CA ALA A 824 29.89 -9.37 -20.25
C ALA A 824 28.63 -9.15 -19.39
N GLU A 825 27.43 -9.37 -19.92
CA GLU A 825 26.18 -9.21 -19.17
C GLU A 825 26.08 -10.18 -17.99
N SER A 826 26.26 -11.48 -18.26
CA SER A 826 26.22 -12.54 -17.23
C SER A 826 27.30 -12.32 -16.16
N LEU A 827 28.51 -11.95 -16.56
CA LEU A 827 29.63 -11.69 -15.66
C LEU A 827 29.43 -10.41 -14.84
N SER A 828 28.83 -9.37 -15.42
CA SER A 828 28.49 -8.12 -14.72
C SER A 828 27.39 -8.34 -13.69
N ASN A 829 26.40 -9.16 -14.00
CA ASN A 829 25.36 -9.56 -13.05
C ASN A 829 25.94 -10.41 -11.91
N ALA A 830 26.92 -11.28 -12.18
CA ALA A 830 27.66 -11.99 -11.13
C ALA A 830 28.48 -11.03 -10.23
N ALA A 831 29.12 -10.01 -10.82
CA ALA A 831 29.86 -8.99 -10.05
C ALA A 831 28.95 -8.18 -9.11
N ALA A 832 27.70 -7.93 -9.51
CA ALA A 832 26.70 -7.30 -8.64
C ALA A 832 26.47 -8.11 -7.34
N GLY A 833 26.40 -9.44 -7.43
CA GLY A 833 26.32 -10.33 -6.27
C GLY A 833 27.58 -10.39 -5.40
N PHE A 834 28.73 -9.92 -5.91
CA PHE A 834 29.96 -9.82 -5.11
C PHE A 834 29.97 -8.54 -4.27
N LEU A 835 29.29 -7.49 -4.71
CA LEU A 835 29.19 -6.23 -3.96
C LEU A 835 28.42 -6.39 -2.64
N GLY A 836 27.46 -7.32 -2.59
CA GLY A 836 26.72 -7.72 -1.38
C GLY A 836 27.53 -8.56 -0.38
N ARG A 837 28.83 -8.80 -0.61
CA ARG A 837 29.73 -9.46 0.35
C ARG A 837 30.64 -8.45 1.03
N LYS A 838 31.02 -8.74 2.27
CA LYS A 838 32.08 -8.01 3.00
C LYS A 838 33.35 -7.87 2.14
N ASP A 839 33.89 -6.65 2.08
CA ASP A 839 35.05 -6.25 1.26
C ASP A 839 34.87 -6.41 -0.28
N GLY A 840 33.67 -6.73 -0.78
CA GLY A 840 33.39 -6.96 -2.20
C GLY A 840 33.76 -5.78 -3.11
N ALA A 841 33.39 -4.55 -2.74
CA ALA A 841 33.75 -3.36 -3.50
C ALA A 841 35.27 -3.16 -3.60
N ALA A 842 36.00 -3.37 -2.51
CA ALA A 842 37.46 -3.25 -2.45
C ALA A 842 38.15 -4.37 -3.25
N SER A 843 37.59 -5.57 -3.23
CA SER A 843 38.08 -6.74 -3.97
C SER A 843 37.89 -6.58 -5.49
N LEU A 844 36.72 -6.10 -5.94
CA LEU A 844 36.47 -5.77 -7.34
C LEU A 844 37.35 -4.61 -7.82
N LEU A 845 37.55 -3.57 -6.99
CA LEU A 845 38.46 -2.47 -7.28
C LEU A 845 39.90 -2.97 -7.48
N ALA A 846 40.40 -3.81 -6.57
CA ALA A 846 41.73 -4.42 -6.68
C ALA A 846 41.87 -5.37 -7.88
N ALA A 847 40.79 -6.00 -8.34
CA ALA A 847 40.78 -6.83 -9.53
C ALA A 847 40.77 -6.03 -10.85
N LEU A 848 40.29 -4.78 -10.83
CA LEU A 848 40.29 -3.87 -11.99
C LEU A 848 41.61 -3.07 -12.14
N GLN A 849 42.42 -2.95 -11.09
CA GLN A 849 43.67 -2.18 -11.13
C GLN A 849 44.65 -2.70 -12.19
N GLY A 850 45.00 -1.84 -13.15
CA GLY A 850 45.94 -2.16 -14.23
C GLY A 850 45.35 -3.03 -15.35
N VAL A 851 44.04 -3.29 -15.33
CA VAL A 851 43.34 -4.12 -16.33
C VAL A 851 42.66 -3.22 -17.37
N SER A 852 42.78 -3.58 -18.65
CA SER A 852 41.99 -2.96 -19.73
C SER A 852 40.79 -3.83 -20.05
N VAL A 853 39.59 -3.27 -19.97
CA VAL A 853 38.33 -3.93 -20.28
C VAL A 853 37.80 -3.37 -21.60
N ASP A 854 37.05 -4.16 -22.38
CA ASP A 854 36.36 -3.64 -23.56
C ASP A 854 35.34 -2.55 -23.18
N ALA A 855 35.15 -1.54 -24.02
CA ALA A 855 34.29 -0.40 -23.71
C ALA A 855 32.79 -0.77 -23.62
N SER A 856 32.33 -1.82 -24.30
CA SER A 856 30.97 -2.35 -24.11
C SER A 856 30.85 -3.11 -22.80
N ALA A 857 31.81 -4.01 -22.54
CA ALA A 857 31.86 -4.79 -21.30
C ALA A 857 31.98 -3.91 -20.04
N ALA A 858 32.79 -2.85 -20.09
CA ALA A 858 32.93 -1.88 -19.00
C ALA A 858 31.62 -1.12 -18.71
N ARG A 859 30.85 -0.73 -19.75
CA ARG A 859 29.53 -0.11 -19.56
C ARG A 859 28.53 -1.08 -18.92
N GLN A 860 28.55 -2.36 -19.30
CA GLN A 860 27.70 -3.38 -18.69
C GLN A 860 28.07 -3.61 -17.21
N LEU A 861 29.37 -3.70 -16.89
CA LEU A 861 29.86 -3.82 -15.52
C LEU A 861 29.49 -2.60 -14.67
N LYS A 862 29.71 -1.39 -15.20
CA LYS A 862 29.32 -0.12 -14.58
C LYS A 862 27.81 -0.06 -14.31
N SER A 863 26.99 -0.46 -15.29
CA SER A 863 25.52 -0.51 -15.15
C SER A 863 25.08 -1.50 -14.06
N ALA A 864 25.62 -2.73 -14.07
CA ALA A 864 25.29 -3.75 -13.07
C ALA A 864 25.73 -3.36 -11.65
N LEU A 865 26.88 -2.70 -11.49
CA LEU A 865 27.37 -2.25 -10.20
C LEU A 865 26.70 -0.96 -9.71
N ARG A 866 26.28 -0.05 -10.63
CA ARG A 866 25.41 1.09 -10.29
C ARG A 866 24.06 0.63 -9.72
N LYS A 867 23.44 -0.43 -10.24
CA LYS A 867 22.21 -1.04 -9.67
C LYS A 867 22.33 -1.44 -8.20
N MET A 868 23.53 -1.80 -7.76
CA MET A 868 23.83 -2.20 -6.38
C MET A 868 24.44 -1.06 -5.54
N ASN A 869 24.37 0.20 -6.02
CA ASN A 869 24.92 1.38 -5.35
C ASN A 869 26.44 1.31 -5.07
N ALA A 870 27.21 0.85 -6.06
CA ALA A 870 28.67 0.80 -5.96
C ALA A 870 29.31 2.20 -5.78
N GLY A 871 30.28 2.28 -4.87
CA GLY A 871 30.98 3.52 -4.53
C GLY A 871 31.77 4.13 -5.69
N ALA A 872 31.91 5.46 -5.66
CA ALA A 872 32.50 6.26 -6.74
C ALA A 872 33.90 5.78 -7.20
N ASP A 873 34.76 5.34 -6.28
CA ASP A 873 36.11 4.87 -6.60
C ASP A 873 36.10 3.61 -7.50
N LEU A 874 35.14 2.70 -7.26
CA LEU A 874 34.95 1.49 -8.08
C LEU A 874 34.43 1.87 -9.47
N ILE A 875 33.45 2.77 -9.54
CA ILE A 875 32.92 3.28 -10.82
C ILE A 875 34.03 3.98 -11.63
N GLN A 876 34.82 4.86 -11.01
CA GLN A 876 35.95 5.54 -11.64
C GLN A 876 37.02 4.55 -12.14
N SER A 877 37.26 3.45 -11.43
CA SER A 877 38.17 2.39 -11.88
C SER A 877 37.63 1.64 -13.10
N ILE A 878 36.32 1.47 -13.24
CA ILE A 878 35.69 0.87 -14.43
C ILE A 878 35.81 1.83 -15.62
N ASP A 879 35.58 3.13 -15.41
CA ASP A 879 35.74 4.16 -16.45
C ASP A 879 37.17 4.21 -16.99
N ALA A 880 38.16 4.15 -16.10
CA ALA A 880 39.58 4.07 -16.47
C ALA A 880 39.91 2.77 -17.22
N ALA A 881 39.40 1.62 -16.75
CA ALA A 881 39.64 0.32 -17.38
C ALA A 881 39.00 0.20 -18.78
N GLY A 882 37.80 0.77 -18.97
CA GLY A 882 37.05 0.79 -20.23
C GLY A 882 37.35 1.99 -21.15
N LYS A 883 38.15 2.96 -20.69
CA LYS A 883 38.44 4.24 -21.36
C LYS A 883 37.16 5.01 -21.75
N LEU A 884 36.18 5.03 -20.85
CA LEU A 884 34.90 5.69 -21.07
C LEU A 884 35.09 7.23 -21.00
N GLN A 885 34.50 7.95 -21.95
CA GLN A 885 34.39 9.41 -21.93
C GLN A 885 32.95 9.79 -21.61
N GLU A 886 32.74 10.60 -20.58
CA GLU A 886 31.41 10.97 -20.06
C GLU A 886 31.36 12.45 -19.67
N ASN A 887 30.14 13.01 -19.75
CA ASN A 887 29.87 14.39 -19.35
C ASN A 887 29.60 14.44 -17.85
N ARG A 888 30.63 14.66 -17.02
CA ARG A 888 30.43 14.75 -15.57
C ARG A 888 29.81 16.10 -15.18
N TRP A 889 28.50 16.12 -15.02
CA TRP A 889 27.73 17.30 -14.63
C TRP A 889 27.91 17.62 -13.14
N VAL A 890 28.48 18.78 -12.81
CA VAL A 890 28.64 19.25 -11.42
C VAL A 890 27.74 20.46 -11.21
N LEU A 891 26.80 20.35 -10.26
CA LEU A 891 25.84 21.43 -9.98
C LEU A 891 26.55 22.66 -9.37
N SER A 892 26.57 23.76 -10.13
CA SER A 892 26.83 25.12 -9.62
C SER A 892 25.58 25.98 -9.75
N ASP A 893 25.57 27.18 -9.15
CA ASP A 893 24.44 28.10 -9.29
C ASP A 893 24.28 28.60 -10.74
N GLU A 894 25.38 28.77 -11.48
CA GLU A 894 25.35 29.10 -12.91
C GLU A 894 24.73 27.95 -13.73
N LEU A 895 25.18 26.70 -13.50
CA LEU A 895 24.62 25.53 -14.20
C LEU A 895 23.13 25.37 -13.88
N ARG A 896 22.75 25.55 -12.61
CA ARG A 896 21.35 25.49 -12.16
C ARG A 896 20.49 26.48 -12.93
N ASN A 897 20.84 27.76 -12.90
CA ASN A 897 20.07 28.82 -13.56
C ASN A 897 19.98 28.59 -15.07
N GLN A 898 21.10 28.25 -15.71
CA GLN A 898 21.14 27.93 -17.14
C GLN A 898 20.22 26.75 -17.50
N TRP A 899 20.26 25.66 -16.74
CA TRP A 899 19.48 24.46 -17.05
C TRP A 899 17.98 24.65 -16.81
N LEU A 900 17.60 25.43 -15.79
CA LEU A 900 16.20 25.77 -15.54
C LEU A 900 15.62 26.64 -16.67
N GLU A 901 16.38 27.65 -17.13
CA GLU A 901 15.99 28.47 -18.28
C GLU A 901 15.91 27.64 -19.57
N LEU A 902 16.89 26.78 -19.83
CA LEU A 902 16.90 25.89 -20.99
C LEU A 902 15.74 24.87 -20.95
N ALA A 903 15.40 24.29 -19.80
CA ALA A 903 14.25 23.41 -19.68
C ALA A 903 12.92 24.15 -19.95
N GLN A 904 12.81 25.40 -19.54
CA GLN A 904 11.62 26.21 -19.83
C GLN A 904 11.51 26.61 -21.31
N THR A 905 12.63 26.96 -21.96
CA THR A 905 12.63 27.59 -23.30
C THR A 905 12.92 26.64 -24.46
N GLN A 906 13.64 25.53 -24.22
CA GLN A 906 14.12 24.58 -25.24
C GLN A 906 13.78 23.12 -24.91
N GLY A 907 13.34 22.84 -23.67
CA GLY A 907 12.91 21.51 -23.26
C GLY A 907 11.66 21.04 -24.01
N ASP A 908 11.57 19.72 -24.21
CA ASP A 908 10.39 19.06 -24.78
C ASP A 908 10.06 17.88 -23.85
N PRO A 909 8.92 17.93 -23.14
CA PRO A 909 8.58 16.91 -22.17
C PRO A 909 8.27 15.56 -22.82
N VAL A 910 7.87 15.51 -24.10
CA VAL A 910 7.62 14.25 -24.81
C VAL A 910 8.94 13.55 -25.10
N GLN A 911 9.96 14.27 -25.58
CA GLN A 911 11.32 13.74 -25.74
C GLN A 911 11.94 13.36 -24.39
N GLY A 912 11.66 14.14 -23.34
CA GLY A 912 12.08 13.82 -21.98
C GLY A 912 11.49 12.52 -21.46
N GLU A 913 10.21 12.23 -21.77
CA GLU A 913 9.60 10.94 -21.44
C GLU A 913 10.29 9.77 -22.17
N TRP A 914 10.60 9.92 -23.46
CA TRP A 914 11.36 8.91 -24.21
C TRP A 914 12.73 8.63 -23.60
N ILE A 915 13.39 9.66 -23.04
CA ILE A 915 14.67 9.53 -22.34
C ILE A 915 14.48 8.83 -20.99
N TYR A 916 13.47 9.22 -20.19
CA TYR A 916 13.11 8.56 -18.92
C TYR A 916 12.85 7.05 -19.07
N ARG A 917 12.32 6.62 -20.22
CA ARG A 917 12.00 5.22 -20.55
C ARG A 917 13.19 4.40 -21.06
N ARG A 918 14.37 5.00 -21.26
CA ARG A 918 15.59 4.29 -21.68
C ARG A 918 16.03 3.29 -20.61
N SER A 919 16.32 2.05 -21.01
CA SER A 919 16.71 0.97 -20.10
C SER A 919 18.06 1.24 -19.42
N GLU A 920 18.90 2.08 -20.03
CA GLU A 920 20.18 2.54 -19.50
C GLU A 920 20.02 3.48 -18.29
N LEU A 921 18.92 4.25 -18.21
CA LEU A 921 18.65 5.17 -17.10
C LEU A 921 17.85 4.53 -15.95
N GLN A 922 17.15 3.42 -16.21
CA GLN A 922 16.43 2.61 -15.20
C GLN A 922 15.33 3.35 -14.42
N CYS A 923 15.01 4.61 -14.73
CA CYS A 923 14.10 5.43 -13.94
C CYS A 923 12.73 4.74 -13.72
N ILE A 924 12.18 4.12 -14.77
CA ILE A 924 10.92 3.36 -14.70
C ILE A 924 10.98 2.07 -13.86
N GLN A 925 12.17 1.49 -13.64
CA GLN A 925 12.36 0.34 -12.74
C GLN A 925 12.26 0.74 -11.26
N CYS A 926 12.56 2.00 -10.95
CA CYS A 926 12.45 2.53 -9.59
C CYS A 926 11.14 3.30 -9.35
N HIS A 927 10.65 4.06 -10.33
CA HIS A 927 9.57 5.03 -10.14
C HIS A 927 8.28 4.66 -10.88
N LYS A 928 7.13 4.86 -10.22
CA LYS A 928 5.79 4.78 -10.82
C LYS A 928 5.38 6.11 -11.48
N ILE A 929 4.64 5.99 -12.58
CA ILE A 929 3.84 7.06 -13.20
C ILE A 929 2.50 6.46 -13.63
N GLY A 930 1.39 7.07 -13.21
CA GLY A 930 0.04 6.61 -13.55
C GLY A 930 -0.23 5.16 -13.11
N GLY A 931 0.27 4.78 -11.94
CA GLY A 931 0.15 3.43 -11.36
C GLY A 931 1.19 2.41 -11.84
N VAL A 932 1.97 2.69 -12.90
CA VAL A 932 2.87 1.71 -13.54
C VAL A 932 4.34 2.13 -13.42
N GLY A 933 5.20 1.16 -13.10
CA GLY A 933 6.63 1.36 -12.82
C GLY A 933 7.02 0.85 -11.42
N GLY A 934 8.25 1.17 -11.00
CA GLY A 934 8.83 0.67 -9.75
C GLY A 934 8.25 1.27 -8.47
N LEU A 935 8.42 0.54 -7.36
CA LEU A 935 8.06 0.96 -6.00
C LEU A 935 9.29 1.31 -5.12
N VAL A 936 10.47 1.44 -5.74
CA VAL A 936 11.74 1.71 -5.04
C VAL A 936 11.96 3.22 -4.87
N GLY A 937 11.56 4.03 -5.85
CA GLY A 937 11.58 5.49 -5.79
C GLY A 937 10.19 6.07 -5.55
N PRO A 938 10.09 7.39 -5.28
CA PRO A 938 8.82 8.09 -5.21
C PRO A 938 8.02 8.00 -6.49
N ASP A 939 6.69 7.87 -6.38
CA ASP A 939 5.78 8.04 -7.51
C ASP A 939 5.94 9.46 -8.10
N LEU A 940 6.06 9.55 -9.42
CA LEU A 940 6.34 10.77 -10.16
C LEU A 940 5.10 11.36 -10.86
N THR A 941 3.92 10.72 -10.74
CA THR A 941 2.65 11.11 -11.39
C THR A 941 2.30 12.59 -11.24
N SER A 942 2.67 13.21 -10.12
CA SER A 942 2.42 14.64 -9.85
C SER A 942 3.66 15.40 -9.36
N ILE A 943 4.87 14.88 -9.60
CA ILE A 943 6.07 15.44 -8.96
C ILE A 943 6.38 16.88 -9.41
N GLY A 944 6.14 17.22 -10.68
CA GLY A 944 6.39 18.55 -11.22
C GLY A 944 5.41 19.62 -10.73
N ALA A 945 4.20 19.22 -10.33
CA ALA A 945 3.24 20.08 -9.63
C ALA A 945 3.56 20.21 -8.12
N GLN A 946 4.20 19.22 -7.53
CA GLN A 946 4.45 19.17 -6.08
C GLN A 946 5.85 19.65 -5.63
N ALA A 947 6.82 19.73 -6.54
CA ALA A 947 8.22 20.01 -6.21
C ALA A 947 8.82 21.12 -7.09
N PRO A 948 9.61 22.05 -6.51
CA PRO A 948 10.36 23.06 -7.26
C PRO A 948 11.32 22.47 -8.30
N ALA A 949 11.51 23.18 -9.41
CA ALA A 949 12.30 22.69 -10.54
C ALA A 949 13.81 22.59 -10.25
N ASP A 950 14.35 23.45 -9.39
CA ASP A 950 15.72 23.41 -8.91
C ASP A 950 15.99 22.21 -8.00
N TYR A 951 15.04 21.88 -7.11
CA TYR A 951 15.08 20.65 -6.32
C TYR A 951 15.10 19.40 -7.20
N LEU A 952 14.30 19.38 -8.27
CA LEU A 952 14.26 18.27 -9.21
C LEU A 952 15.56 18.14 -10.02
N LEU A 953 16.19 19.25 -10.40
CA LEU A 953 17.52 19.27 -11.01
C LEU A 953 18.61 18.77 -10.04
N GLU A 954 18.61 19.24 -8.79
CA GLU A 954 19.53 18.75 -7.76
C GLU A 954 19.35 17.24 -7.51
N SER A 955 18.11 16.76 -7.45
CA SER A 955 17.80 15.32 -7.27
C SER A 955 18.30 14.45 -8.44
N LEU A 956 18.28 14.97 -9.68
CA LEU A 956 18.75 14.24 -10.86
C LEU A 956 20.28 14.20 -10.97
N LEU A 957 20.97 15.24 -10.50
CA LEU A 957 22.43 15.38 -10.60
C LEU A 957 23.18 14.86 -9.37
N ASN A 958 22.57 14.94 -8.19
CA ASN A 958 23.14 14.56 -6.91
C ASN A 958 22.06 13.91 -6.01
N PRO A 959 21.59 12.69 -6.36
CA PRO A 959 20.51 12.02 -5.64
C PRO A 959 20.84 11.69 -4.18
N ALA A 960 22.12 11.66 -3.82
CA ALA A 960 22.57 11.49 -2.44
C ALA A 960 22.57 12.79 -1.60
N ALA A 961 22.35 13.97 -2.19
CA ALA A 961 22.30 15.24 -1.45
C ALA A 961 21.09 15.31 -0.49
N LYS A 962 19.93 14.87 -0.96
CA LYS A 962 18.64 14.93 -0.26
C LYS A 962 17.81 13.72 -0.66
N VAL A 963 17.64 12.77 0.26
CA VAL A 963 16.75 11.62 0.07
C VAL A 963 15.39 11.94 0.67
N LYS A 964 14.32 11.65 -0.07
CA LYS A 964 12.94 11.86 0.38
C LYS A 964 12.64 10.98 1.59
N GLU A 965 11.92 11.51 2.57
CA GLU A 965 11.41 10.74 3.72
C GLU A 965 10.66 9.47 3.26
N GLY A 966 10.90 8.35 3.94
CA GLY A 966 10.43 7.02 3.53
C GLY A 966 11.27 6.31 2.45
N TYR A 967 12.27 6.98 1.86
CA TYR A 967 13.17 6.41 0.84
C TYR A 967 14.63 6.31 1.30
N ASN A 968 14.89 6.57 2.59
CA ASN A 968 16.22 6.41 3.19
C ASN A 968 16.67 4.95 3.07
N THR A 969 17.91 4.76 2.66
CA THR A 969 18.46 3.43 2.34
C THR A 969 19.19 2.86 3.56
N LYS A 970 18.68 1.76 4.12
CA LYS A 970 19.37 0.99 5.14
C LYS A 970 20.27 -0.06 4.49
N LEU A 971 21.50 -0.13 4.98
CA LEU A 971 22.45 -1.20 4.70
C LEU A 971 22.46 -2.11 5.93
N VAL A 972 21.92 -3.33 5.77
CA VAL A 972 21.81 -4.35 6.81
C VAL A 972 22.85 -5.43 6.54
N ARG A 973 23.70 -5.70 7.52
CA ARG A 973 24.65 -6.81 7.49
C ARG A 973 24.14 -7.96 8.32
N THR A 974 24.07 -9.17 7.77
CA THR A 974 23.62 -10.37 8.48
C THR A 974 24.78 -11.10 9.16
N GLU A 975 24.48 -12.03 10.07
CA GLU A 975 25.46 -12.95 10.67
C GLU A 975 26.08 -13.95 9.67
N ASN A 976 25.64 -13.92 8.40
CA ASN A 976 26.20 -14.68 7.29
C ASN A 976 27.17 -13.84 6.42
N ASP A 977 27.60 -12.65 6.88
CA ASP A 977 28.42 -11.68 6.16
C ASP A 977 27.80 -11.17 4.83
N GLU A 978 26.50 -11.42 4.62
CA GLU A 978 25.69 -10.85 3.54
C GLU A 978 25.32 -9.40 3.87
N VAL A 979 25.37 -8.54 2.86
CA VAL A 979 25.08 -7.10 2.94
C VAL A 979 23.92 -6.77 2.02
N LEU A 980 22.77 -6.47 2.63
CA LEU A 980 21.53 -6.11 1.95
C LEU A 980 21.33 -4.59 2.02
N ALA A 981 21.21 -3.96 0.86
CA ALA A 981 20.91 -2.53 0.74
C ALA A 981 19.47 -2.34 0.23
N GLY A 982 18.63 -1.66 1.01
CA GLY A 982 17.22 -1.49 0.68
C GLY A 982 16.53 -0.40 1.49
N ILE A 983 15.31 -0.08 1.09
CA ILE A 983 14.45 0.88 1.79
C ILE A 983 13.61 0.10 2.82
N PRO A 984 13.54 0.53 4.10
CA PRO A 984 12.70 -0.12 5.09
C PRO A 984 11.22 0.09 4.76
N VAL A 985 10.51 -0.99 4.42
CA VAL A 985 9.05 -1.00 4.19
C VAL A 985 8.31 -1.21 5.50
N ARG A 986 8.85 -2.08 6.36
CA ARG A 986 8.32 -2.40 7.68
C ARG A 986 9.46 -2.67 8.63
N GLU A 987 9.35 -2.17 9.85
CA GLU A 987 10.23 -2.56 10.96
C GLU A 987 9.36 -2.86 12.18
N SER A 988 9.73 -3.90 12.92
CA SER A 988 9.05 -4.33 14.16
C SER A 988 10.09 -4.76 15.20
N ASP A 989 9.65 -5.21 16.36
CA ASP A 989 10.55 -5.68 17.43
C ASP A 989 11.29 -6.99 17.05
N SER A 990 10.75 -7.78 16.12
CA SER A 990 11.34 -9.08 15.72
C SER A 990 12.03 -9.10 14.36
N GLU A 991 11.74 -8.16 13.47
CA GLU A 991 12.14 -8.23 12.05
C GLU A 991 12.20 -6.85 11.37
N VAL A 992 12.98 -6.77 10.30
CA VAL A 992 13.07 -5.66 9.36
C VAL A 992 12.74 -6.18 7.96
N VAL A 993 11.84 -5.50 7.24
CA VAL A 993 11.51 -5.79 5.84
C VAL A 993 12.10 -4.69 4.97
N LEU A 994 13.05 -5.05 4.10
CA LEU A 994 13.66 -4.14 3.15
C LEU A 994 13.11 -4.37 1.75
N ARG A 995 12.78 -3.30 1.01
CA ARG A 995 12.62 -3.33 -0.44
C ARG A 995 13.97 -3.06 -1.09
N LEU A 996 14.50 -4.04 -1.80
CA LEU A 996 15.78 -3.95 -2.50
C LEU A 996 15.63 -3.14 -3.81
N ALA A 997 16.76 -2.82 -4.45
CA ALA A 997 16.80 -2.04 -5.70
C ALA A 997 16.07 -2.70 -6.88
N ASP A 998 15.85 -4.02 -6.85
CA ASP A 998 15.06 -4.75 -7.85
C ASP A 998 13.55 -4.81 -7.52
N GLY A 999 13.12 -4.11 -6.48
CA GLY A 999 11.73 -4.05 -6.01
C GLY A 999 11.30 -5.21 -5.13
N LYS A 1000 12.12 -6.25 -4.91
CA LYS A 1000 11.77 -7.36 -4.03
C LYS A 1000 11.81 -6.95 -2.57
N GLU A 1001 10.86 -7.46 -1.80
CA GLU A 1001 10.85 -7.32 -0.34
C GLU A 1001 11.50 -8.53 0.33
N VAL A 1002 12.44 -8.29 1.23
CA VAL A 1002 13.17 -9.30 2.00
C VAL A 1002 12.97 -9.04 3.48
N THR A 1003 12.36 -10.00 4.17
CA THR A 1003 12.23 -10.01 5.63
C THR A 1003 13.48 -10.62 6.25
N ILE A 1004 14.12 -9.87 7.15
CA ILE A 1004 15.32 -10.24 7.89
C ILE A 1004 14.95 -10.22 9.37
N LYS A 1005 15.20 -11.30 10.11
CA LYS A 1005 14.91 -11.31 11.56
C LYS A 1005 15.97 -10.51 12.31
N LYS A 1006 15.59 -9.83 13.39
CA LYS A 1006 16.52 -8.95 14.14
C LYS A 1006 17.64 -9.70 14.87
N ASP A 1007 17.49 -10.99 15.12
CA ASP A 1007 18.53 -11.89 15.63
C ASP A 1007 19.50 -12.42 14.55
N GLU A 1008 19.15 -12.26 13.26
CA GLU A 1008 20.03 -12.57 12.12
C GLU A 1008 20.87 -11.35 11.68
N ILE A 1009 20.65 -10.17 12.29
CA ILE A 1009 21.28 -8.89 11.92
C ILE A 1009 22.48 -8.58 12.83
N GLN A 1010 23.64 -8.40 12.22
CA GLN A 1010 24.89 -8.04 12.89
C GLN A 1010 25.07 -6.52 13.03
N ASP A 1011 24.78 -5.73 11.99
CA ASP A 1011 24.57 -4.28 12.11
C ASP A 1011 23.65 -3.69 11.04
N ILE A 1012 23.11 -2.50 11.33
CA ILE A 1012 22.33 -1.67 10.41
C ILE A 1012 22.98 -0.29 10.34
N LYS A 1013 23.13 0.24 9.13
CA LYS A 1013 23.64 1.61 8.90
C LYS A 1013 22.77 2.33 7.87
N GLU A 1014 22.60 3.63 8.04
CA GLU A 1014 22.10 4.48 6.97
C GLU A 1014 23.15 4.58 5.85
N SER A 1015 22.70 4.57 4.61
CA SER A 1015 23.51 4.57 3.39
C SER A 1015 23.12 5.72 2.46
N ARG A 1016 23.84 5.87 1.35
CA ARG A 1016 23.44 6.77 0.25
C ARG A 1016 22.15 6.27 -0.41
N SER A 1017 21.46 7.17 -1.09
CA SER A 1017 20.29 6.88 -1.94
C SER A 1017 20.48 5.63 -2.81
N LEU A 1018 19.43 4.81 -2.97
CA LEU A 1018 19.41 3.75 -3.99
C LEU A 1018 19.40 4.30 -5.42
N MET A 1019 19.00 5.55 -5.63
CA MET A 1019 19.09 6.21 -6.94
C MET A 1019 20.57 6.49 -7.27
N PRO A 1020 21.15 5.89 -8.35
CA PRO A 1020 22.60 5.96 -8.58
C PRO A 1020 23.14 7.36 -8.89
N ASP A 1021 24.32 7.67 -8.38
CA ASP A 1021 25.09 8.86 -8.77
C ASP A 1021 25.47 8.78 -10.28
N GLY A 1022 25.38 9.91 -10.98
CA GLY A 1022 25.83 10.02 -12.38
C GLY A 1022 24.92 9.41 -13.43
N LEU A 1023 23.61 9.31 -13.16
CA LEU A 1023 22.61 8.83 -14.12
C LEU A 1023 22.62 9.61 -15.44
N LEU A 1024 22.86 10.93 -15.40
CA LEU A 1024 22.85 11.79 -16.59
C LEU A 1024 24.20 11.85 -17.34
N ASP A 1025 25.25 11.19 -16.84
CA ASP A 1025 26.62 11.28 -17.40
C ASP A 1025 26.72 10.79 -18.86
N SER A 1026 25.82 9.88 -19.24
CA SER A 1026 25.72 9.27 -20.58
C SER A 1026 24.87 10.09 -21.56
N LEU A 1027 24.18 11.14 -21.10
CA LEU A 1027 23.31 11.98 -21.92
C LEU A 1027 24.07 13.19 -22.50
N THR A 1028 23.59 13.67 -23.64
CA THR A 1028 23.91 15.03 -24.10
C THR A 1028 23.19 16.08 -23.25
N GLN A 1029 23.67 17.32 -23.26
CA GLN A 1029 22.98 18.41 -22.54
C GLN A 1029 21.52 18.57 -23.02
N ALA A 1030 21.27 18.52 -24.33
CA ALA A 1030 19.92 18.62 -24.87
C ALA A 1030 18.99 17.52 -24.32
N GLU A 1031 19.44 16.27 -24.29
CA GLU A 1031 18.68 15.16 -23.71
C GLU A 1031 18.40 15.37 -22.21
N ALA A 1032 19.41 15.78 -21.44
CA ALA A 1032 19.24 16.08 -20.02
C ALA A 1032 18.24 17.22 -19.78
N ILE A 1033 18.21 18.24 -20.64
CA ILE A 1033 17.25 19.35 -20.63
C ILE A 1033 15.83 18.89 -20.98
N HIS A 1034 15.66 18.03 -22.00
CA HIS A 1034 14.35 17.43 -22.30
C HIS A 1034 13.83 16.60 -21.12
N LEU A 1035 14.68 15.77 -20.50
CA LEU A 1035 14.34 14.99 -19.30
C LEU A 1035 13.96 15.88 -18.11
N LEU A 1036 14.72 16.94 -17.84
CA LEU A 1036 14.37 17.91 -16.79
C LEU A 1036 13.01 18.56 -17.06
N ARG A 1037 12.72 18.93 -18.32
CA ARG A 1037 11.41 19.48 -18.69
C ARG A 1037 10.27 18.49 -18.50
N PHE A 1038 10.46 17.21 -18.82
CA PHE A 1038 9.48 16.16 -18.53
C PHE A 1038 9.16 16.08 -17.03
N ILE A 1039 10.17 15.89 -16.18
CA ILE A 1039 9.99 15.73 -14.74
C ILE A 1039 9.36 16.97 -14.08
N THR A 1040 9.72 18.17 -14.56
CA THR A 1040 9.18 19.45 -14.04
C THR A 1040 7.79 19.81 -14.58
N GLU A 1041 7.25 19.08 -15.57
CA GLU A 1041 5.90 19.26 -16.09
C GLU A 1041 4.90 18.20 -15.56
N MET A 1042 5.39 17.10 -14.99
CA MET A 1042 4.57 16.00 -14.44
C MET A 1042 3.46 16.48 -13.49
N GLY A 1043 2.22 16.22 -13.87
CA GLY A 1043 1.01 16.52 -13.10
C GLY A 1043 0.55 17.99 -13.13
N LYS A 1044 1.18 18.86 -13.92
CA LYS A 1044 0.67 20.23 -14.13
C LYS A 1044 -0.57 20.22 -15.01
N ILE A 1045 -1.58 21.01 -14.64
CA ILE A 1045 -2.92 20.98 -15.24
C ILE A 1045 -2.94 21.61 -16.64
N ASP A 1046 -2.05 22.57 -16.90
CA ASP A 1046 -1.80 23.22 -18.18
C ASP A 1046 -0.72 22.51 -19.03
N GLY A 1047 -0.08 21.48 -18.47
CA GLY A 1047 1.03 20.75 -19.09
C GLY A 1047 0.60 19.54 -19.92
N LYS A 1048 1.45 19.13 -20.86
CA LYS A 1048 1.31 17.90 -21.66
C LYS A 1048 1.49 16.61 -20.83
N MET A 1049 1.90 16.73 -19.56
CA MET A 1049 2.33 15.62 -18.70
C MET A 1049 1.37 15.37 -17.53
N LEU A 1050 0.08 15.62 -17.74
CA LEU A 1050 -0.98 15.18 -16.83
C LEU A 1050 -1.42 13.75 -17.20
N VAL A 1051 -1.37 12.84 -16.22
CA VAL A 1051 -1.92 11.48 -16.38
C VAL A 1051 -3.45 11.56 -16.42
N ALA A 1052 -4.04 11.36 -17.59
CA ALA A 1052 -5.49 11.34 -17.77
C ALA A 1052 -6.15 10.10 -17.15
N LEU A 1053 -7.37 10.28 -16.65
CA LEU A 1053 -8.31 9.22 -16.21
C LEU A 1053 -9.19 8.75 -17.39
N ASP A 1054 -8.55 8.53 -18.55
CA ASP A 1054 -9.17 8.20 -19.84
C ASP A 1054 -9.34 6.68 -20.06
N GLY A 1055 -9.19 5.89 -19.00
CA GLY A 1055 -9.19 4.42 -19.07
C GLY A 1055 -8.00 3.82 -19.84
N ALA A 1056 -6.97 4.60 -20.20
CA ALA A 1056 -5.83 4.08 -20.96
C ALA A 1056 -5.17 2.89 -20.23
N VAL A 1057 -5.00 1.78 -20.94
CA VAL A 1057 -4.27 0.63 -20.43
C VAL A 1057 -2.80 0.99 -20.38
N ARG A 1058 -2.26 1.16 -19.17
CA ARG A 1058 -0.86 1.58 -18.96
C ARG A 1058 0.12 0.41 -18.81
N GLN A 1059 -0.39 -0.80 -18.57
CA GLN A 1059 0.38 -2.01 -18.32
C GLN A 1059 0.22 -3.00 -19.47
N TRP A 1060 1.24 -3.05 -20.33
CA TRP A 1060 1.33 -3.98 -21.46
C TRP A 1060 2.53 -4.88 -21.31
N GLU A 1061 2.43 -6.11 -21.80
CA GLU A 1061 3.58 -6.96 -22.10
C GLU A 1061 3.76 -7.01 -23.62
N ALA A 1062 4.97 -6.74 -24.10
CA ALA A 1062 5.33 -6.85 -25.50
C ALA A 1062 6.08 -8.16 -25.78
N LEU A 1063 5.75 -8.82 -26.89
CA LEU A 1063 6.40 -10.05 -27.31
C LEU A 1063 7.83 -9.75 -27.78
N GLN A 1064 8.82 -10.41 -27.17
CA GLN A 1064 10.22 -10.30 -27.57
C GLN A 1064 10.52 -11.14 -28.80
N TRP A 1065 11.39 -10.64 -29.68
CA TRP A 1065 11.81 -11.41 -30.85
C TRP A 1065 12.62 -12.63 -30.42
N THR A 1066 12.15 -13.81 -30.80
CA THR A 1066 12.91 -15.06 -30.71
C THR A 1066 12.77 -15.81 -32.03
N GLU A 1067 13.80 -16.60 -32.38
CA GLU A 1067 13.76 -17.45 -33.58
C GLU A 1067 12.57 -18.42 -33.54
N LYS A 1068 12.26 -19.00 -32.36
CA LYS A 1068 11.11 -19.90 -32.16
C LYS A 1068 9.79 -19.20 -32.48
N ALA A 1069 9.53 -18.03 -31.89
CA ALA A 1069 8.30 -17.27 -32.13
C ALA A 1069 8.20 -16.84 -33.60
N HIS A 1070 9.29 -16.36 -34.20
CA HIS A 1070 9.32 -15.94 -35.60
C HIS A 1070 9.06 -17.12 -36.57
N VAL A 1071 9.68 -18.28 -36.33
CA VAL A 1071 9.45 -19.50 -37.12
C VAL A 1071 8.02 -20.02 -36.97
N LEU A 1072 7.41 -19.90 -35.79
CA LEU A 1072 6.02 -20.26 -35.56
C LEU A 1072 5.07 -19.41 -36.44
N PHE A 1073 5.15 -18.08 -36.36
CA PHE A 1073 4.30 -17.19 -37.18
C PHE A 1073 4.55 -17.35 -38.70
N ASN A 1074 5.77 -17.68 -39.12
CA ASN A 1074 6.08 -17.98 -40.52
C ASN A 1074 5.45 -19.29 -41.04
N ARG A 1075 5.08 -20.22 -40.14
CA ARG A 1075 4.53 -21.54 -40.49
C ARG A 1075 3.01 -21.66 -40.24
N THR A 1076 2.40 -20.69 -39.56
CA THR A 1076 1.02 -20.77 -39.05
C THR A 1076 0.25 -19.48 -39.36
N SER A 1077 -0.41 -18.86 -38.38
CA SER A 1077 -1.16 -17.60 -38.49
C SER A 1077 -0.89 -16.71 -37.28
N LEU A 1078 -1.33 -15.45 -37.34
CA LEU A 1078 -1.26 -14.50 -36.21
C LEU A 1078 -1.97 -15.05 -34.96
N ASP A 1079 -3.03 -15.85 -35.12
CA ASP A 1079 -3.80 -16.47 -34.03
C ASP A 1079 -2.97 -17.41 -33.15
N SER A 1080 -1.80 -17.86 -33.63
CA SER A 1080 -0.89 -18.66 -32.81
C SER A 1080 -0.37 -17.92 -31.59
N ILE A 1081 -0.51 -16.58 -31.52
CA ILE A 1081 -0.18 -15.75 -30.35
C ILE A 1081 -0.91 -16.18 -29.06
N VAL A 1082 -2.13 -16.72 -29.20
CA VAL A 1082 -2.94 -17.24 -28.08
C VAL A 1082 -2.81 -18.76 -27.88
N GLY A 1083 -1.93 -19.42 -28.62
CA GLY A 1083 -1.65 -20.85 -28.53
C GLY A 1083 -0.71 -21.21 -27.38
N ASP A 1084 0.11 -22.25 -27.58
CA ASP A 1084 1.09 -22.71 -26.59
C ASP A 1084 2.13 -21.61 -26.26
N GLN A 1085 1.99 -21.07 -25.04
CA GLN A 1085 2.79 -19.96 -24.53
C GLN A 1085 4.26 -20.34 -24.27
N SER A 1086 4.63 -21.63 -24.28
CA SER A 1086 6.03 -22.07 -24.12
C SER A 1086 6.96 -21.58 -25.25
N ASN A 1087 6.38 -21.16 -26.37
CA ASN A 1087 7.10 -20.64 -27.55
C ASN A 1087 7.38 -19.14 -27.49
N PHE A 1088 6.86 -18.42 -26.49
CA PHE A 1088 6.85 -16.97 -26.42
C PHE A 1088 7.58 -16.43 -25.20
N THR A 1089 8.27 -15.30 -25.37
CA THR A 1089 8.92 -14.55 -24.29
C THR A 1089 8.30 -13.17 -24.25
N TRP A 1090 7.59 -12.87 -23.17
CA TRP A 1090 6.86 -11.61 -22.98
C TRP A 1090 7.59 -10.75 -21.94
N GLN A 1091 7.60 -9.43 -22.15
CA GLN A 1091 8.27 -8.49 -21.25
C GLN A 1091 7.40 -7.25 -21.03
N LEU A 1092 7.30 -6.80 -19.77
CA LEU A 1092 6.59 -5.59 -19.39
C LEU A 1092 7.13 -4.36 -20.17
N HIS A 1093 6.22 -3.63 -20.80
CA HIS A 1093 6.49 -2.42 -21.57
C HIS A 1093 5.38 -1.38 -21.31
N PRO A 1094 5.55 -0.51 -20.29
CA PRO A 1094 4.50 0.42 -19.90
C PRO A 1094 4.19 1.49 -20.96
N ALA A 1095 2.92 1.89 -21.04
CA ALA A 1095 2.50 3.00 -21.89
C ALA A 1095 3.01 4.36 -21.39
N MET A 1096 3.04 5.35 -22.28
CA MET A 1096 3.41 6.74 -22.02
C MET A 1096 2.41 7.46 -21.09
N VAL A 1097 2.74 8.67 -20.60
CA VAL A 1097 1.81 9.52 -19.82
C VAL A 1097 0.51 9.75 -20.59
N SER A 1098 0.60 9.91 -21.91
CA SER A 1098 -0.52 10.01 -22.85
C SER A 1098 -1.34 8.73 -23.08
N GLY A 1099 -0.99 7.61 -22.43
CA GLY A 1099 -1.64 6.30 -22.66
C GLY A 1099 -1.15 5.54 -23.90
N GLY A 1100 -0.39 6.19 -24.79
CA GLY A 1100 0.18 5.56 -25.98
C GLY A 1100 1.33 4.59 -25.67
N VAL A 1101 1.30 3.38 -26.22
CA VAL A 1101 2.39 2.41 -26.10
C VAL A 1101 3.53 2.79 -27.06
N PRO A 1102 4.79 2.95 -26.58
CA PRO A 1102 5.89 3.48 -27.41
C PRO A 1102 6.47 2.43 -28.38
N MET A 1103 5.87 2.31 -29.57
CA MET A 1103 6.17 1.26 -30.56
C MET A 1103 7.62 1.20 -31.05
N ARG A 1104 8.33 2.33 -31.09
CA ARG A 1104 9.70 2.43 -31.64
C ARG A 1104 10.70 1.44 -31.04
N SER A 1105 10.48 1.06 -29.78
CA SER A 1105 11.34 0.15 -29.02
C SER A 1105 10.92 -1.32 -29.08
N LEU A 1106 9.89 -1.66 -29.85
CA LEU A 1106 9.27 -2.98 -29.84
C LEU A 1106 9.67 -3.86 -31.02
N ALA A 1107 9.75 -5.17 -30.75
CA ALA A 1107 10.02 -6.18 -31.77
C ALA A 1107 8.97 -6.15 -32.87
N THR A 1108 9.44 -6.11 -34.12
CA THR A 1108 8.60 -6.23 -35.32
C THR A 1108 8.79 -7.62 -35.92
N PHE A 1109 7.71 -8.38 -35.98
CA PHE A 1109 7.64 -9.69 -36.60
C PHE A 1109 7.23 -9.54 -38.06
N ARG A 1110 7.93 -10.26 -38.94
CA ARG A 1110 7.51 -10.47 -40.33
C ARG A 1110 6.94 -11.88 -40.43
N PRO A 1111 5.62 -12.08 -40.54
CA PRO A 1111 5.06 -13.39 -40.85
C PRO A 1111 5.32 -13.71 -42.35
N HIS A 1112 4.77 -14.83 -42.84
CA HIS A 1112 5.01 -15.28 -44.21
C HIS A 1112 4.65 -14.21 -45.28
N PRO A 1113 5.23 -14.28 -46.49
CA PRO A 1113 4.92 -13.34 -47.56
C PRO A 1113 3.40 -13.20 -47.79
N GLY A 1114 2.89 -11.97 -47.70
CA GLY A 1114 1.46 -11.66 -47.82
C GLY A 1114 0.76 -11.23 -46.53
N VAL A 1115 1.38 -11.39 -45.35
CA VAL A 1115 0.88 -10.83 -44.09
C VAL A 1115 1.68 -9.57 -43.73
N PRO A 1116 1.04 -8.47 -43.28
CA PRO A 1116 1.75 -7.27 -42.84
C PRO A 1116 2.71 -7.52 -41.68
N ASN A 1117 3.68 -6.62 -41.50
CA ASN A 1117 4.57 -6.63 -40.35
C ASN A 1117 3.76 -6.33 -39.06
N HIS A 1118 4.00 -7.07 -37.97
CA HIS A 1118 3.24 -6.95 -36.73
C HIS A 1118 4.12 -6.83 -35.49
N THR A 1119 3.66 -6.07 -34.50
CA THR A 1119 4.11 -6.15 -33.10
C THR A 1119 2.97 -6.70 -32.26
N PHE A 1120 3.27 -7.59 -31.32
CA PHE A 1120 2.27 -8.18 -30.43
C PHE A 1120 2.41 -7.62 -29.02
N LEU A 1121 1.28 -7.18 -28.48
CA LEU A 1121 1.09 -6.77 -27.10
C LEU A 1121 0.08 -7.72 -26.43
N ARG A 1122 0.14 -7.83 -25.11
CA ARG A 1122 -0.96 -8.37 -24.30
C ARG A 1122 -1.09 -7.63 -22.98
N THR A 1123 -2.28 -7.69 -22.41
CA THR A 1123 -2.58 -7.17 -21.07
C THR A 1123 -3.56 -8.10 -20.38
N LYS A 1124 -3.61 -8.01 -19.05
CA LYS A 1124 -4.52 -8.76 -18.21
C LYS A 1124 -5.23 -7.80 -17.27
N PHE A 1125 -6.56 -7.88 -17.25
CA PHE A 1125 -7.39 -7.09 -16.34
C PHE A 1125 -8.35 -8.02 -15.60
N ALA A 1126 -8.72 -7.62 -14.38
CA ALA A 1126 -9.77 -8.28 -13.63
C ALA A 1126 -11.10 -7.61 -13.98
N ILE A 1127 -12.07 -8.41 -14.44
CA ILE A 1127 -13.45 -7.99 -14.58
C ILE A 1127 -14.15 -8.25 -13.27
N THR A 1128 -14.64 -7.16 -12.68
CA THR A 1128 -15.02 -7.13 -11.27
C THR A 1128 -16.50 -7.45 -11.10
N ARG A 1129 -17.28 -7.14 -12.14
CA ARG A 1129 -18.66 -7.60 -12.36
C ARG A 1129 -18.83 -7.95 -13.84
N ALA A 1130 -19.47 -9.09 -14.12
CA ALA A 1130 -19.76 -9.51 -15.49
C ALA A 1130 -20.56 -8.44 -16.26
N GLY A 1131 -20.21 -8.21 -17.53
CA GLY A 1131 -20.81 -7.16 -18.36
C GLY A 1131 -20.10 -6.96 -19.70
N ASP A 1132 -20.60 -6.00 -20.48
CA ASP A 1132 -19.99 -5.57 -21.75
C ASP A 1132 -18.85 -4.58 -21.49
N VAL A 1133 -17.62 -5.05 -21.63
CA VAL A 1133 -16.41 -4.24 -21.52
C VAL A 1133 -16.15 -3.52 -22.84
N VAL A 1134 -15.97 -2.19 -22.82
CA VAL A 1134 -15.61 -1.43 -24.02
C VAL A 1134 -14.09 -1.27 -24.08
N LEU A 1135 -13.49 -1.70 -25.20
CA LEU A 1135 -12.14 -1.30 -25.61
C LEU A 1135 -12.25 -0.19 -26.66
N ASP A 1136 -11.51 0.90 -26.48
CA ASP A 1136 -11.36 1.99 -27.46
C ASP A 1136 -9.92 2.06 -27.97
N PHE A 1137 -9.74 1.98 -29.28
CA PHE A 1137 -8.46 2.09 -29.99
C PHE A 1137 -8.19 3.53 -30.49
N GLY A 1138 -9.00 4.50 -30.06
CA GLY A 1138 -8.77 5.94 -30.20
C GLY A 1138 -8.73 6.42 -31.65
N SER A 1139 -7.55 6.83 -32.12
CA SER A 1139 -7.32 7.29 -33.50
C SER A 1139 -6.71 6.22 -34.42
N ALA A 1140 -6.58 4.97 -33.97
CA ALA A 1140 -6.00 3.88 -34.77
C ALA A 1140 -6.73 3.72 -36.12
N PRO A 1141 -6.00 3.71 -37.26
CA PRO A 1141 -6.63 3.53 -38.58
C PRO A 1141 -7.31 2.17 -38.73
N LYS A 1142 -8.38 2.10 -39.54
CA LYS A 1142 -9.10 0.84 -39.77
C LYS A 1142 -8.17 -0.24 -40.33
N GLY A 1143 -8.20 -1.44 -39.72
CA GLY A 1143 -7.33 -2.56 -40.11
C GLY A 1143 -5.89 -2.49 -39.56
N SER A 1144 -5.58 -1.52 -38.69
CA SER A 1144 -4.27 -1.44 -38.00
C SER A 1144 -4.16 -2.35 -36.77
N ILE A 1145 -5.29 -2.85 -36.25
CA ILE A 1145 -5.37 -3.62 -35.01
C ILE A 1145 -6.02 -4.99 -35.27
N SER A 1146 -5.36 -6.05 -34.82
CA SER A 1146 -5.94 -7.39 -34.60
C SER A 1146 -6.15 -7.60 -33.10
N LEU A 1147 -7.24 -8.25 -32.69
CA LEU A 1147 -7.63 -8.41 -31.28
C LEU A 1147 -7.97 -9.87 -30.98
N TRP A 1148 -7.51 -10.37 -29.83
CA TRP A 1148 -7.97 -11.64 -29.27
C TRP A 1148 -8.31 -11.45 -27.78
N ALA A 1149 -9.41 -12.05 -27.33
CA ALA A 1149 -9.83 -12.08 -25.93
C ALA A 1149 -10.04 -13.54 -25.50
N ASP A 1150 -9.47 -13.93 -24.37
CA ASP A 1150 -9.54 -15.29 -23.79
C ASP A 1150 -9.31 -16.43 -24.80
N GLY A 1151 -8.30 -16.26 -25.64
CA GLY A 1151 -7.91 -17.25 -26.65
C GLY A 1151 -8.76 -17.28 -27.91
N LYS A 1152 -9.65 -16.31 -28.13
CA LYS A 1152 -10.52 -16.22 -29.32
C LYS A 1152 -10.28 -14.92 -30.09
N PRO A 1153 -10.18 -14.95 -31.43
CA PRO A 1153 -10.10 -13.74 -32.25
C PRO A 1153 -11.40 -12.95 -32.17
N VAL A 1154 -11.28 -11.62 -32.15
CA VAL A 1154 -12.41 -10.68 -32.10
C VAL A 1154 -12.33 -9.71 -33.30
N PRO A 1155 -13.39 -9.58 -34.11
CA PRO A 1155 -13.43 -8.60 -35.20
C PRO A 1155 -13.31 -7.15 -34.71
N VAL A 1156 -12.43 -6.37 -35.33
CA VAL A 1156 -12.26 -4.93 -35.06
C VAL A 1156 -12.73 -4.13 -36.28
N GLU A 1157 -14.01 -3.76 -36.30
CA GLU A 1157 -14.64 -3.09 -37.46
C GLU A 1157 -14.59 -1.56 -37.41
N GLY A 1158 -14.36 -0.99 -36.23
CA GLY A 1158 -14.33 0.44 -35.93
C GLY A 1158 -13.39 0.77 -34.76
N LYS A 1159 -13.55 1.96 -34.17
CA LYS A 1159 -12.69 2.46 -33.08
C LYS A 1159 -12.93 1.77 -31.74
N THR A 1160 -14.17 1.35 -31.47
CA THR A 1160 -14.55 0.69 -30.23
C THR A 1160 -15.01 -0.74 -30.48
N VAL A 1161 -14.69 -1.63 -29.54
CA VAL A 1161 -15.15 -3.03 -29.52
C VAL A 1161 -15.78 -3.32 -28.17
N LYS A 1162 -16.97 -3.96 -28.19
CA LYS A 1162 -17.63 -4.45 -26.98
C LYS A 1162 -17.33 -5.93 -26.78
N LEU A 1163 -16.88 -6.28 -25.58
CA LEU A 1163 -16.51 -7.64 -25.19
C LEU A 1163 -17.40 -8.07 -24.01
N PRO A 1164 -18.35 -9.01 -24.20
CA PRO A 1164 -19.09 -9.57 -23.09
C PRO A 1164 -18.16 -10.47 -22.26
N MET A 1165 -17.89 -10.09 -21.02
CA MET A 1165 -16.99 -10.81 -20.12
C MET A 1165 -17.66 -11.25 -18.82
N SER A 1166 -17.24 -12.40 -18.30
CA SER A 1166 -17.59 -12.87 -16.97
C SER A 1166 -16.85 -12.09 -15.88
N GLN A 1167 -17.24 -12.25 -14.62
CA GLN A 1167 -16.38 -11.83 -13.51
C GLN A 1167 -15.15 -12.75 -13.45
N GLY A 1168 -13.95 -12.19 -13.30
CA GLY A 1168 -12.71 -12.96 -13.21
C GLY A 1168 -11.51 -12.29 -13.88
N ASP A 1169 -10.45 -13.06 -14.07
CA ASP A 1169 -9.21 -12.64 -14.72
C ASP A 1169 -9.29 -12.90 -16.24
N HIS A 1170 -9.22 -11.84 -17.06
CA HIS A 1170 -9.34 -11.92 -18.51
C HIS A 1170 -8.06 -11.47 -19.23
N TRP A 1171 -7.71 -12.15 -20.33
CA TRP A 1171 -6.54 -11.84 -21.14
C TRP A 1171 -6.94 -11.22 -22.48
N VAL A 1172 -6.33 -10.09 -22.82
CA VAL A 1172 -6.45 -9.45 -24.14
C VAL A 1172 -5.09 -9.40 -24.82
N PHE A 1173 -5.04 -9.86 -26.06
CA PHE A 1173 -3.87 -9.81 -26.94
C PHE A 1173 -4.18 -8.87 -28.10
N VAL A 1174 -3.21 -8.06 -28.50
CA VAL A 1174 -3.32 -7.04 -29.54
C VAL A 1174 -2.18 -7.19 -30.53
N GLY A 1175 -2.51 -7.32 -31.81
CA GLY A 1175 -1.56 -7.31 -32.92
C GLY A 1175 -1.61 -5.96 -33.62
N VAL A 1176 -0.52 -5.20 -33.56
CA VAL A 1176 -0.39 -3.87 -34.18
C VAL A 1176 0.29 -4.00 -35.53
N ASN A 1177 -0.41 -3.62 -36.60
CA ASN A 1177 0.11 -3.62 -37.97
C ASN A 1177 1.11 -2.46 -38.17
N ARG A 1178 2.39 -2.80 -38.27
CA ARG A 1178 3.53 -1.88 -38.37
C ARG A 1178 3.60 -1.18 -39.74
N ASP A 1179 3.01 -1.76 -40.77
CA ASP A 1179 2.96 -1.17 -42.12
C ASP A 1179 1.94 -0.03 -42.21
N ILE A 1180 1.03 0.08 -41.23
CA ILE A 1180 0.04 1.18 -41.11
C ILE A 1180 0.46 2.19 -40.02
N ILE A 1181 0.93 1.72 -38.87
CA ILE A 1181 1.24 2.57 -37.70
C ILE A 1181 2.65 3.20 -37.75
N GLY A 1182 3.60 2.65 -38.51
CA GLY A 1182 4.97 3.21 -38.56
C GLY A 1182 5.66 3.18 -37.18
N GLU A 1183 6.46 4.18 -36.82
CA GLU A 1183 7.10 4.27 -35.48
C GLU A 1183 6.21 4.93 -34.40
N GLU A 1184 4.97 5.29 -34.72
CA GLU A 1184 4.05 6.03 -33.83
C GLU A 1184 3.50 5.18 -32.67
N SER A 1185 2.97 5.84 -31.62
CA SER A 1185 2.36 5.16 -30.47
C SER A 1185 0.90 4.81 -30.69
N VAL A 1186 0.46 3.63 -30.22
CA VAL A 1186 -0.96 3.25 -30.18
C VAL A 1186 -1.47 3.39 -28.75
N SER A 1187 -2.53 4.17 -28.53
CA SER A 1187 -3.27 4.17 -27.26
C SER A 1187 -4.46 3.22 -27.34
N ILE A 1188 -4.76 2.55 -26.24
CA ILE A 1188 -5.90 1.65 -26.09
C ILE A 1188 -6.48 1.87 -24.70
N SER A 1189 -7.73 2.32 -24.64
CA SER A 1189 -8.46 2.52 -23.39
C SER A 1189 -9.45 1.40 -23.15
N ILE A 1190 -9.75 1.15 -21.87
CA ILE A 1190 -10.75 0.21 -21.40
C ILE A 1190 -11.72 0.93 -20.46
N ASP A 1191 -12.99 0.54 -20.46
CA ASP A 1191 -13.98 1.07 -19.51
C ASP A 1191 -13.54 0.80 -18.06
N PRO A 1192 -13.21 1.84 -17.27
CA PRO A 1192 -12.68 1.67 -15.92
C PRO A 1192 -13.78 1.29 -14.90
N ILE A 1193 -15.06 1.31 -15.26
CA ILE A 1193 -16.18 1.00 -14.35
C ILE A 1193 -16.31 -0.52 -14.12
N LEU A 1194 -15.95 -1.33 -15.12
CA LEU A 1194 -16.06 -2.80 -15.05
C LEU A 1194 -14.71 -3.51 -14.84
N THR A 1195 -13.61 -2.76 -14.87
CA THR A 1195 -12.26 -3.32 -14.93
C THR A 1195 -11.35 -2.75 -13.84
N THR A 1196 -10.67 -3.63 -13.12
CA THR A 1196 -9.50 -3.26 -12.33
C THR A 1196 -8.25 -3.75 -13.04
N ALA A 1197 -7.36 -2.80 -13.35
CA ALA A 1197 -5.99 -3.12 -13.73
C ALA A 1197 -5.28 -3.70 -12.50
N LYS A 1198 -4.79 -4.94 -12.61
CA LYS A 1198 -3.85 -5.47 -11.63
C LYS A 1198 -2.53 -4.72 -11.77
N GLN A 1199 -2.17 -3.97 -10.73
CA GLN A 1199 -0.84 -3.35 -10.59
C GLN A 1199 0.25 -4.41 -10.42
#